data_AF-A0A2G7GNW7-F1
#
_entry.id   AF-A0A2G7GNW7-F1
#
_cell.length_a   1.000
_cell.length_b   1.000
_cell.length_c   1.000
_cell.angle_alpha   90.00
_cell.angle_beta   90.00
_cell.angle_gamma   90.00
#
_symmetry.space_group_name_H-M   'P 1'
#
loop_
_entity.id
_entity.type
_entity.pdbx_description
1 polymer ?
#
loop_
_entity_poly.entity_id
_entity_poly.type
_entity_poly.pdbx_seq_one_letter_code
_entity_poly.pdbx_strand_id
1 'polypeptide(L)'
;MTHAAPPPKPHHIVLPSTAISSHRQSLSSVQSQVSAAKDATLLGEAISIGYPVEQNSTVVEASSSAIPSLNVSNGNSHTIAKLKKFATETTAQLPEDSDNNLPTLDFSAPAPTAPESAQTIPYSPSQPLPQQAPRVRDRVVELNSNYQEYDTQRQIVTAEGDVLLRYDGTVLDADRLQVNLENLIGVGEGNVALTRGQQIIRGDRFTYNLVQDTGNVLNASGEVFIPTAREDFTPLPTDVTAGGVAPQPLSDRITANQPLQQVTSPGGINIGTGSVASPQQGGEIRRLRVEADTINFDPEGWQATNVRITNDPFSPPELELRADTMTLTRETPSRDRIRTTGQRLVFDQGLSIPIPRNEQVIDRRQRQVTPGLVNLGYDSEDRGGLFVERSFNVIDSEAVRVSVTPQVFVQQAITESGGNIFSPDLFGIRGSLDATLGPQTTLTGLAVLPGLTDIGDNLRASLRLRTPLNILEIPHRLTLEYSYRDRLYNGSLGYQTVRSSLGGIVASPVIPLGDTGFNLSYQAGAQYITANTDRIDLLEPIRDNNRVSLGRLQGSAALSRGFLLWRGTPLPATANEGLRYTPTPVVPYVQLYAGVRGDASFYSSGDQQTLLTGTVGIQGQFGHFSRPFLDYTGFNIAYSQGIRGGTSPFLFDRAADRSVLSVGITQQIYGPFRLGVQTSINVNTGRDLSTDYVLEYSRRTYGIVLRYNPTLELGSLTLRISDFNWVGGTDPFSGSEVQPVLGGVRQE
;
A
#
# COMPACT_ATOMS: atom_id res chain seq x y z
N MET A 1 -40.32 -9.61 -65.48
CA MET A 1 -41.37 -10.50 -64.95
C MET A 1 -41.86 -9.95 -63.62
N THR A 2 -43.18 -9.98 -63.37
CA THR A 2 -43.87 -10.04 -62.05
C THR A 2 -43.10 -9.49 -60.81
N HIS A 3 -43.47 -8.30 -60.30
CA HIS A 3 -44.53 -8.06 -59.30
C HIS A 3 -44.17 -8.51 -57.86
N ALA A 4 -44.57 -7.82 -56.79
CA ALA A 4 -45.64 -6.79 -56.67
C ALA A 4 -45.21 -5.51 -55.92
N ALA A 5 -46.10 -4.51 -55.93
CA ALA A 5 -45.99 -3.22 -55.22
C ALA A 5 -47.05 -3.13 -54.09
N PRO A 6 -46.93 -2.20 -53.11
CA PRO A 6 -47.76 -2.22 -51.90
C PRO A 6 -49.13 -1.51 -52.03
N PRO A 7 -50.17 -1.94 -51.27
CA PRO A 7 -51.45 -1.25 -51.11
C PRO A 7 -51.41 -0.14 -50.00
N PRO A 8 -52.46 0.71 -49.87
CA PRO A 8 -52.27 2.13 -49.50
C PRO A 8 -52.84 2.61 -48.14
N LYS A 9 -52.61 3.90 -47.82
CA LYS A 9 -53.29 4.69 -46.78
C LYS A 9 -54.49 5.47 -47.35
N PRO A 10 -55.54 5.72 -46.55
CA PRO A 10 -55.87 7.08 -46.06
C PRO A 10 -56.16 7.05 -44.52
N HIS A 11 -56.79 7.98 -43.80
CA HIS A 11 -57.46 9.29 -44.01
C HIS A 11 -57.08 10.27 -42.85
N HIS A 12 -57.79 11.40 -42.63
CA HIS A 12 -57.52 12.38 -41.56
C HIS A 12 -58.75 13.20 -41.13
N ILE A 13 -58.97 13.40 -39.81
CA ILE A 13 -59.96 14.28 -39.10
C ILE A 13 -59.36 14.56 -37.68
N VAL A 14 -59.23 15.74 -37.01
CA VAL A 14 -59.68 17.16 -37.11
C VAL A 14 -61.06 17.43 -36.45
N LEU A 15 -61.29 18.19 -35.36
CA LEU A 15 -60.58 19.04 -34.33
C LEU A 15 -61.58 19.17 -33.11
N PRO A 16 -61.42 19.96 -32.01
CA PRO A 16 -60.34 20.82 -31.47
C PRO A 16 -59.83 20.29 -30.07
N SER A 17 -59.12 21.00 -29.14
CA SER A 17 -58.88 22.44 -28.89
C SER A 17 -57.61 22.74 -28.05
N THR A 18 -57.19 24.01 -28.05
CA THR A 18 -56.09 24.65 -27.28
C THR A 18 -56.42 24.86 -25.79
N ALA A 19 -55.51 24.99 -24.81
CA ALA A 19 -54.04 24.80 -24.69
C ALA A 19 -53.69 24.56 -23.17
N ILE A 20 -52.62 24.94 -22.44
CA ILE A 20 -51.52 25.95 -22.51
C ILE A 20 -50.23 25.40 -21.82
N SER A 21 -49.07 25.95 -22.22
CA SER A 21 -47.68 25.86 -21.69
C SER A 21 -47.37 25.39 -20.24
N SER A 22 -46.35 24.52 -20.11
CA SER A 22 -45.18 24.73 -19.22
C SER A 22 -44.00 23.79 -19.58
N HIS A 23 -42.77 24.08 -19.10
CA HIS A 23 -41.53 23.38 -19.50
C HIS A 23 -41.27 22.04 -18.78
N ARG A 24 -40.76 21.04 -19.55
CA ARG A 24 -39.70 20.09 -19.16
C ARG A 24 -38.79 19.90 -20.39
N GLN A 25 -37.46 19.92 -20.34
CA GLN A 25 -36.49 19.09 -19.59
C GLN A 25 -36.53 17.59 -19.91
N SER A 26 -35.32 17.03 -20.05
CA SER A 26 -35.00 15.77 -20.74
C SER A 26 -35.27 14.52 -19.92
N LEU A 27 -35.70 13.44 -20.59
CA LEU A 27 -35.75 12.10 -20.01
C LEU A 27 -34.35 11.49 -19.94
N SER A 28 -34.03 10.85 -18.82
CA SER A 28 -33.07 9.75 -18.74
C SER A 28 -33.83 8.42 -18.75
N SER A 29 -33.23 7.37 -19.33
CA SER A 29 -33.93 6.11 -19.61
C SER A 29 -33.36 4.93 -18.83
N VAL A 30 -34.24 4.27 -18.07
CA VAL A 30 -34.22 2.84 -17.70
C VAL A 30 -32.94 2.32 -17.04
N GLN A 31 -33.03 2.09 -15.72
CA GLN A 31 -32.22 1.08 -15.01
C GLN A 31 -33.17 0.18 -14.19
N SER A 32 -32.77 -1.08 -13.97
CA SER A 32 -33.67 -2.20 -13.66
C SER A 32 -34.22 -2.23 -12.23
N GLN A 33 -35.51 -2.54 -12.08
CA GLN A 33 -36.18 -2.78 -10.79
C GLN A 33 -35.95 -4.22 -10.26
N VAL A 34 -35.00 -4.42 -9.34
CA VAL A 34 -35.09 -5.44 -8.27
C VAL A 34 -34.29 -4.97 -7.05
N SER A 35 -34.82 -4.04 -6.26
CA SER A 35 -34.27 -3.60 -4.93
C SER A 35 -35.23 -2.63 -4.23
N ALA A 36 -36.38 -3.11 -3.75
CA ALA A 36 -37.40 -2.26 -3.13
C ALA A 36 -38.35 -2.99 -2.15
N ALA A 37 -37.82 -3.71 -1.16
CA ALA A 37 -38.62 -4.25 -0.04
C ALA A 37 -37.72 -4.67 1.16
N LYS A 38 -37.44 -3.74 2.09
CA LYS A 38 -37.05 -3.97 3.51
C LYS A 38 -36.79 -2.60 4.17
N ASP A 39 -37.85 -1.84 4.39
CA ASP A 39 -37.80 -0.53 5.06
C ASP A 39 -38.75 -0.54 6.27
N ALA A 40 -38.26 -0.15 7.45
CA ALA A 40 -38.80 -0.59 8.73
C ALA A 40 -39.87 0.35 9.32
N THR A 41 -40.84 0.76 8.50
CA THR A 41 -41.86 1.79 8.86
C THR A 41 -43.32 1.35 8.67
N LEU A 42 -43.57 0.09 8.29
CA LEU A 42 -44.91 -0.46 8.02
C LEU A 42 -45.14 -1.84 8.66
N LEU A 43 -45.01 -1.91 9.98
CA LEU A 43 -45.55 -3.01 10.81
C LEU A 43 -46.31 -2.42 12.01
N GLY A 44 -47.35 -3.12 12.47
CA GLY A 44 -48.29 -2.64 13.50
C GLY A 44 -47.78 -2.74 14.94
N GLU A 45 -48.62 -2.34 15.90
CA GLU A 45 -48.28 -2.36 17.32
C GLU A 45 -47.95 -3.76 17.84
N ALA A 46 -46.94 -3.84 18.72
CA ALA A 46 -46.46 -5.10 19.29
C ALA A 46 -47.34 -5.58 20.45
N ILE A 47 -47.77 -6.85 20.40
CA ILE A 47 -48.41 -7.52 21.54
C ILE A 47 -47.30 -7.95 22.52
N SER A 48 -47.24 -7.29 23.69
CA SER A 48 -46.30 -7.63 24.75
C SER A 48 -46.97 -8.48 25.84
N ILE A 49 -46.33 -9.59 26.22
CA ILE A 49 -46.75 -10.46 27.33
C ILE A 49 -45.67 -10.39 28.41
N GLY A 50 -45.83 -9.47 29.36
CA GLY A 50 -44.90 -9.26 30.46
C GLY A 50 -45.41 -9.82 31.80
N TYR A 51 -44.51 -10.44 32.57
CA TYR A 51 -44.76 -10.83 33.97
C TYR A 51 -43.90 -9.94 34.90
N PRO A 52 -44.50 -9.15 35.81
CA PRO A 52 -43.74 -8.34 36.76
C PRO A 52 -43.33 -9.13 38.00
N VAL A 53 -42.16 -8.79 38.55
CA VAL A 53 -41.79 -9.10 39.94
C VAL A 53 -41.59 -7.78 40.66
N GLU A 54 -42.37 -7.53 41.71
CA GLU A 54 -42.30 -6.27 42.47
C GLU A 54 -41.10 -6.24 43.42
N GLN A 55 -40.49 -5.07 43.56
CA GLN A 55 -40.07 -4.58 44.87
C GLN A 55 -40.31 -3.06 44.98
N ASN A 56 -40.62 -2.62 46.19
CA ASN A 56 -41.40 -1.40 46.44
C ASN A 56 -40.54 -0.30 47.08
N SER A 57 -40.70 0.96 46.64
CA SER A 57 -40.07 2.15 47.24
C SER A 57 -40.85 3.42 46.88
N THR A 58 -41.06 4.30 47.87
CA THR A 58 -41.94 5.48 47.77
C THR A 58 -41.24 6.73 47.22
N VAL A 59 -42.01 7.59 46.55
CA VAL A 59 -41.59 8.88 45.99
C VAL A 59 -42.00 10.04 46.90
N VAL A 60 -41.19 11.11 46.96
CA VAL A 60 -41.61 12.44 47.42
C VAL A 60 -41.12 13.53 46.46
N GLU A 61 -41.98 14.54 46.31
CA GLU A 61 -41.90 15.83 45.61
C GLU A 61 -40.66 16.72 45.92
N ALA A 62 -40.32 17.79 45.16
CA ALA A 62 -40.80 18.32 43.86
C ALA A 62 -39.92 19.50 43.34
N SER A 63 -40.34 20.07 42.19
CA SER A 63 -40.27 21.49 41.81
C SER A 63 -39.02 22.01 41.05
N SER A 64 -39.22 23.14 40.36
CA SER A 64 -38.39 23.62 39.24
C SER A 64 -38.26 25.16 39.21
N SER A 65 -37.26 25.67 38.47
CA SER A 65 -37.18 27.07 37.99
C SER A 65 -36.11 27.17 36.88
N ALA A 66 -36.03 28.29 36.13
CA ALA A 66 -35.56 28.27 34.74
C ALA A 66 -34.87 29.55 34.22
N ILE A 67 -34.11 29.40 33.10
CA ILE A 67 -33.80 30.42 32.06
C ILE A 67 -32.81 31.55 32.50
N PRO A 68 -32.03 32.26 31.62
CA PRO A 68 -31.97 32.31 30.15
C PRO A 68 -30.60 32.02 29.48
N SER A 69 -30.53 32.19 28.16
CA SER A 69 -29.35 32.14 27.26
C SER A 69 -28.76 33.54 26.91
N LEU A 70 -27.64 33.59 26.17
CA LEU A 70 -26.99 34.83 25.68
C LEU A 70 -26.55 34.76 24.19
N ASN A 71 -26.31 35.94 23.59
CA ASN A 71 -26.20 36.17 22.14
C ASN A 71 -24.76 36.22 21.57
N VAL A 72 -24.66 36.19 20.23
CA VAL A 72 -23.44 36.36 19.40
C VAL A 72 -23.50 37.67 18.60
N SER A 73 -22.34 38.27 18.26
CA SER A 73 -22.23 39.42 17.35
C SER A 73 -20.94 39.40 16.49
N ASN A 74 -20.90 40.19 15.41
CA ASN A 74 -19.90 40.14 14.34
C ASN A 74 -18.82 41.25 14.42
N GLY A 75 -17.67 41.04 13.75
CA GLY A 75 -16.65 42.07 13.47
C GLY A 75 -15.67 41.62 12.37
N ASN A 76 -15.12 42.55 11.58
CA ASN A 76 -14.41 42.25 10.31
C ASN A 76 -13.07 43.02 10.15
N SER A 77 -12.12 42.39 9.43
CA SER A 77 -10.99 42.96 8.65
C SER A 77 -9.93 43.89 9.32
N HIS A 78 -8.63 43.60 9.08
CA HIS A 78 -7.57 44.56 8.61
C HIS A 78 -6.13 43.98 8.78
N THR A 79 -5.54 43.35 7.73
CA THR A 79 -4.18 42.73 7.87
C THR A 79 -3.24 42.80 6.65
N ILE A 80 -3.26 43.88 5.85
CA ILE A 80 -2.24 44.10 4.79
C ILE A 80 -1.57 45.47 4.94
N ALA A 81 -0.65 45.59 5.91
CA ALA A 81 0.14 46.82 6.13
C ALA A 81 1.49 46.62 6.86
N LYS A 82 1.62 45.59 7.72
CA LYS A 82 2.75 45.49 8.68
C LYS A 82 4.04 44.82 8.16
N LEU A 83 4.03 44.18 6.98
CA LEU A 83 5.14 43.34 6.51
C LEU A 83 6.26 44.05 5.73
N LYS A 84 6.20 45.37 5.52
CA LYS A 84 7.22 46.14 4.78
C LYS A 84 8.26 46.88 5.65
N LYS A 85 8.23 46.75 6.98
CA LYS A 85 9.09 47.53 7.90
C LYS A 85 10.09 46.69 8.72
N PHE A 86 10.50 45.53 8.22
CA PHE A 86 11.38 44.58 8.93
C PHE A 86 12.57 44.06 8.09
N ALA A 87 12.85 44.68 6.94
CA ALA A 87 13.85 44.21 5.97
C ALA A 87 14.91 45.28 5.61
N THR A 88 15.02 46.35 6.40
CA THR A 88 15.87 47.52 6.08
C THR A 88 16.56 48.10 7.31
N GLU A 89 17.28 47.28 8.07
CA GLU A 89 18.30 47.73 9.04
C GLU A 89 19.07 46.51 9.60
N THR A 90 20.34 46.33 9.18
CA THR A 90 21.48 45.74 9.93
C THR A 90 22.57 45.35 8.94
N THR A 91 23.65 46.14 8.86
CA THR A 91 24.98 45.72 8.37
C THR A 91 26.00 46.70 8.93
N ALA A 92 27.10 46.15 9.50
CA ALA A 92 28.27 46.85 10.03
C ALA A 92 28.03 47.90 11.14
N GLN A 93 28.44 47.56 12.37
CA GLN A 93 29.73 48.03 12.91
C GLN A 93 30.09 47.28 14.21
N LEU A 94 31.39 47.08 14.42
CA LEU A 94 32.00 46.68 15.69
C LEU A 94 32.69 47.90 16.31
N PRO A 95 32.73 47.98 17.64
CA PRO A 95 33.99 48.27 18.31
C PRO A 95 34.29 47.25 19.42
N GLU A 96 35.58 47.11 19.73
CA GLU A 96 36.07 46.39 20.90
C GLU A 96 35.97 47.30 22.14
N ASP A 97 35.54 46.74 23.28
CA ASP A 97 36.26 46.96 24.54
C ASP A 97 36.06 45.75 25.46
N SER A 98 36.92 45.61 26.46
CA SER A 98 37.05 44.39 27.29
C SER A 98 36.43 44.55 28.67
N ASP A 99 35.51 43.65 29.04
CA ASP A 99 35.29 43.36 30.47
C ASP A 99 34.91 41.89 30.71
N ASN A 100 35.27 41.37 31.89
CA ASN A 100 35.21 39.94 32.19
C ASN A 100 33.84 39.51 32.74
N ASN A 101 33.05 38.79 31.93
CA ASN A 101 32.22 37.69 32.44
C ASN A 101 31.70 36.79 31.30
N LEU A 102 32.12 35.51 31.31
CA LEU A 102 31.45 34.45 30.56
C LEU A 102 30.22 34.00 31.37
N PRO A 103 28.99 34.01 30.81
CA PRO A 103 27.88 33.32 31.44
C PRO A 103 28.07 31.81 31.32
N THR A 104 28.44 31.15 32.42
CA THR A 104 28.43 29.69 32.53
C THR A 104 27.00 29.18 32.32
N LEU A 105 26.81 28.33 31.30
CA LEU A 105 25.58 27.55 31.15
C LEU A 105 25.60 26.41 32.18
N ASP A 106 24.83 26.58 33.25
CA ASP A 106 24.65 25.56 34.29
C ASP A 106 23.78 24.40 33.78
N PHE A 107 24.26 23.17 33.99
CA PHE A 107 23.58 21.92 33.62
C PHE A 107 23.04 21.19 34.87
N SER A 108 22.52 21.93 35.84
CA SER A 108 21.89 21.40 37.04
C SER A 108 20.41 21.03 36.81
N ALA A 109 20.04 19.79 37.13
CA ALA A 109 18.67 19.31 37.04
C ALA A 109 17.79 19.87 38.19
N PRO A 110 16.48 20.14 37.96
CA PRO A 110 15.59 20.60 39.03
C PRO A 110 15.41 19.54 40.13
N ALA A 111 15.80 19.89 41.36
CA ALA A 111 15.52 19.09 42.56
C ALA A 111 14.08 19.34 43.06
N PRO A 112 13.43 18.35 43.70
CA PRO A 112 12.01 18.44 44.06
C PRO A 112 11.75 19.33 45.29
N THR A 113 10.77 20.23 45.19
CA THR A 113 10.21 20.96 46.33
C THR A 113 9.26 20.09 47.15
N ALA A 114 9.42 20.12 48.48
CA ALA A 114 8.50 19.47 49.41
C ALA A 114 7.19 20.29 49.58
N PRO A 115 6.06 19.64 49.90
CA PRO A 115 4.77 20.32 50.06
C PRO A 115 4.69 21.13 51.36
N GLU A 116 4.12 22.33 51.29
CA GLU A 116 3.81 23.17 52.46
C GLU A 116 2.42 22.84 53.05
N SER A 117 2.25 23.06 54.35
CA SER A 117 1.15 22.55 55.17
C SER A 117 -0.21 23.19 54.86
N ALA A 118 -1.24 22.35 54.69
CA ALA A 118 -2.62 22.82 54.50
C ALA A 118 -3.21 23.43 55.79
N GLN A 119 -3.91 24.57 55.65
CA GLN A 119 -4.87 25.07 56.65
C GLN A 119 -6.30 24.75 56.22
N THR A 120 -7.17 24.47 57.18
CA THR A 120 -8.50 23.87 56.96
C THR A 120 -9.58 24.90 56.62
N ILE A 121 -10.30 24.67 55.53
CA ILE A 121 -11.60 25.29 55.24
C ILE A 121 -12.68 24.23 55.54
N PRO A 122 -13.78 24.56 56.25
CA PRO A 122 -14.72 23.56 56.75
C PRO A 122 -15.47 22.83 55.64
N TYR A 123 -15.62 21.51 55.82
CA TYR A 123 -16.45 20.65 54.97
C TYR A 123 -17.92 21.10 55.01
N SER A 124 -18.43 21.59 53.87
CA SER A 124 -19.84 21.39 53.53
C SER A 124 -19.94 20.02 52.84
N PRO A 125 -20.85 19.13 53.24
CA PRO A 125 -21.00 17.83 52.57
C PRO A 125 -21.53 18.05 51.15
N SER A 126 -20.66 17.92 50.16
CA SER A 126 -21.08 17.81 48.76
C SER A 126 -22.00 16.60 48.64
N GLN A 127 -23.24 16.83 48.22
CA GLN A 127 -24.17 15.75 47.90
C GLN A 127 -23.51 14.83 46.86
N PRO A 128 -23.65 13.50 46.98
CA PRO A 128 -23.23 12.61 45.91
C PRO A 128 -23.94 13.04 44.63
N LEU A 129 -23.16 13.31 43.58
CA LEU A 129 -23.67 13.18 42.22
C LEU A 129 -24.36 11.82 42.13
N PRO A 130 -25.63 11.74 41.67
CA PRO A 130 -26.26 10.45 41.46
C PRO A 130 -25.37 9.64 40.51
N GLN A 131 -24.71 8.62 41.06
CA GLN A 131 -24.18 7.56 40.24
C GLN A 131 -25.39 6.98 39.52
N GLN A 132 -25.52 7.26 38.22
CA GLN A 132 -26.33 6.38 37.38
C GLN A 132 -25.68 5.01 37.56
N ALA A 133 -26.34 4.13 38.33
CA ALA A 133 -25.99 2.72 38.35
C ALA A 133 -25.79 2.29 36.90
N PRO A 134 -24.71 1.53 36.58
CA PRO A 134 -24.38 1.19 35.21
C PRO A 134 -25.64 0.65 34.57
N ARG A 135 -26.17 1.37 33.57
CA ARG A 135 -27.51 1.09 33.04
C ARG A 135 -27.50 -0.36 32.63
N VAL A 136 -28.31 -1.17 33.32
CA VAL A 136 -28.57 -2.53 32.90
C VAL A 136 -29.17 -2.38 31.52
N ARG A 137 -28.36 -2.67 30.49
CA ARG A 137 -28.90 -2.95 29.17
C ARG A 137 -29.69 -4.24 29.39
N ASP A 138 -31.00 -4.13 29.47
CA ASP A 138 -31.86 -5.30 29.42
C ASP A 138 -31.45 -6.08 28.17
N ARG A 139 -30.86 -7.26 28.39
CA ARG A 139 -30.22 -8.03 27.33
C ARG A 139 -31.29 -8.78 26.54
N VAL A 140 -32.14 -8.02 25.85
CA VAL A 140 -33.23 -8.51 25.04
C VAL A 140 -32.67 -9.42 23.95
N VAL A 141 -33.23 -10.62 23.87
CA VAL A 141 -33.03 -11.57 22.79
C VAL A 141 -34.11 -11.29 21.75
N GLU A 142 -33.76 -10.67 20.63
CA GLU A 142 -34.70 -10.46 19.51
C GLU A 142 -34.61 -11.66 18.56
N LEU A 143 -35.70 -12.40 18.38
CA LEU A 143 -35.75 -13.58 17.49
C LEU A 143 -36.94 -13.46 16.54
N ASN A 144 -36.66 -13.39 15.24
CA ASN A 144 -37.67 -13.40 14.17
C ASN A 144 -37.48 -14.65 13.31
N SER A 145 -38.59 -15.21 12.80
CA SER A 145 -38.60 -16.35 11.87
C SER A 145 -40.03 -16.60 11.37
N ASN A 146 -40.20 -17.50 10.40
CA ASN A 146 -41.51 -17.89 9.87
C ASN A 146 -42.29 -18.81 10.83
N TYR A 147 -41.58 -19.63 11.62
CA TYR A 147 -42.15 -20.46 12.69
C TYR A 147 -41.33 -20.36 13.99
N GLN A 148 -42.00 -20.43 15.14
CA GLN A 148 -41.40 -20.49 16.48
C GLN A 148 -42.19 -21.43 17.40
N GLU A 149 -41.48 -22.25 18.17
CA GLU A 149 -41.99 -23.11 19.24
C GLU A 149 -41.16 -22.90 20.52
N TYR A 150 -41.82 -22.87 21.69
CA TYR A 150 -41.14 -22.69 22.98
C TYR A 150 -41.45 -23.85 23.94
N ASP A 151 -40.43 -24.66 24.24
CA ASP A 151 -40.46 -25.70 25.28
C ASP A 151 -40.30 -25.02 26.65
N THR A 152 -41.41 -24.88 27.37
CA THR A 152 -41.45 -24.24 28.71
C THR A 152 -40.78 -25.06 29.81
N GLN A 153 -40.52 -26.36 29.61
CA GLN A 153 -39.86 -27.23 30.59
C GLN A 153 -38.34 -27.19 30.44
N ARG A 154 -37.85 -27.08 29.20
CA ARG A 154 -36.40 -26.99 28.88
C ARG A 154 -35.92 -25.56 28.66
N GLN A 155 -36.84 -24.60 28.62
CA GLN A 155 -36.62 -23.21 28.25
C GLN A 155 -35.93 -23.06 26.88
N ILE A 156 -36.30 -23.89 25.91
CA ILE A 156 -35.72 -23.87 24.55
C ILE A 156 -36.72 -23.26 23.57
N VAL A 157 -36.31 -22.22 22.84
CA VAL A 157 -37.02 -21.76 21.64
C VAL A 157 -36.42 -22.45 20.42
N THR A 158 -37.27 -23.07 19.59
CA THR A 158 -36.91 -23.54 18.24
C THR A 158 -37.56 -22.61 17.22
N ALA A 159 -36.78 -22.12 16.26
CA ALA A 159 -37.21 -21.23 15.19
C ALA A 159 -36.79 -21.79 13.84
N GLU A 160 -37.69 -21.70 12.85
CA GLU A 160 -37.49 -22.29 11.51
C GLU A 160 -38.01 -21.34 10.40
N GLY A 161 -37.23 -21.23 9.32
CA GLY A 161 -37.46 -20.36 8.16
C GLY A 161 -37.12 -18.89 8.40
N ASP A 162 -36.25 -18.32 7.55
CA ASP A 162 -35.81 -16.90 7.59
C ASP A 162 -35.39 -16.45 9.00
N VAL A 163 -34.61 -17.27 9.73
CA VAL A 163 -34.40 -17.08 11.16
C VAL A 163 -33.34 -16.02 11.43
N LEU A 164 -33.74 -14.92 12.06
CA LEU A 164 -32.87 -13.81 12.43
C LEU A 164 -32.89 -13.56 13.95
N LEU A 165 -31.80 -13.94 14.60
CA LEU A 165 -31.52 -13.71 16.02
C LEU A 165 -30.59 -12.50 16.20
N ARG A 166 -30.86 -11.63 17.18
CA ARG A 166 -30.01 -10.49 17.56
C ARG A 166 -29.80 -10.41 19.07
N TYR A 167 -28.57 -10.14 19.47
CA TYR A 167 -28.17 -10.00 20.88
C TYR A 167 -26.87 -9.19 21.02
N ASP A 168 -26.88 -8.12 21.82
CA ASP A 168 -25.76 -7.20 22.11
C ASP A 168 -24.82 -6.90 20.89
N GLY A 169 -25.42 -6.54 19.76
CA GLY A 169 -24.70 -6.18 18.52
C GLY A 169 -24.19 -7.37 17.68
N THR A 170 -24.46 -8.60 18.10
CA THR A 170 -24.27 -9.83 17.32
C THR A 170 -25.55 -10.16 16.58
N VAL A 171 -25.43 -10.57 15.31
CA VAL A 171 -26.55 -11.00 14.46
C VAL A 171 -26.27 -12.42 13.96
N LEU A 172 -27.28 -13.27 14.04
CA LEU A 172 -27.25 -14.68 13.63
C LEU A 172 -28.41 -14.96 12.66
N ASP A 173 -28.06 -15.50 11.50
CA ASP A 173 -28.94 -15.89 10.41
C ASP A 173 -28.88 -17.42 10.22
N ALA A 174 -30.00 -18.10 9.94
CA ALA A 174 -30.07 -19.55 9.72
C ALA A 174 -31.39 -20.01 9.08
N ASP A 175 -31.38 -21.19 8.44
CA ASP A 175 -32.63 -21.90 8.06
C ASP A 175 -33.39 -22.39 9.31
N ARG A 176 -32.63 -22.83 10.33
CA ARG A 176 -33.14 -23.40 11.58
C ARG A 176 -32.25 -23.01 12.76
N LEU A 177 -32.85 -22.70 13.91
CA LEU A 177 -32.15 -22.28 15.12
C LEU A 177 -32.83 -22.80 16.39
N GLN A 178 -32.04 -23.31 17.34
CA GLN A 178 -32.50 -23.64 18.68
C GLN A 178 -31.72 -22.82 19.71
N VAL A 179 -32.42 -22.09 20.59
CA VAL A 179 -31.80 -21.28 21.65
C VAL A 179 -32.34 -21.74 23.00
N ASN A 180 -31.46 -22.19 23.89
CA ASN A 180 -31.81 -22.35 25.30
C ASN A 180 -31.73 -21.00 26.01
N LEU A 181 -32.79 -20.56 26.67
CA LEU A 181 -32.90 -19.24 27.32
C LEU A 181 -32.28 -19.20 28.73
N GLU A 182 -32.03 -20.34 29.37
CA GLU A 182 -31.41 -20.45 30.70
C GLU A 182 -29.90 -20.17 30.63
N ASN A 183 -29.21 -20.80 29.66
CA ASN A 183 -27.77 -20.71 29.47
C ASN A 183 -27.34 -19.89 28.24
N LEU A 184 -28.31 -19.43 27.42
CA LEU A 184 -28.11 -18.62 26.22
C LEU A 184 -27.12 -19.25 25.23
N ILE A 185 -27.25 -20.57 25.01
CA ILE A 185 -26.59 -21.30 23.92
C ILE A 185 -27.55 -21.41 22.73
N GLY A 186 -27.11 -20.91 21.58
CA GLY A 186 -27.76 -21.07 20.28
C GLY A 186 -27.07 -22.14 19.42
N VAL A 187 -27.85 -23.02 18.79
CA VAL A 187 -27.41 -24.00 17.79
C VAL A 187 -28.21 -23.78 16.52
N GLY A 188 -27.57 -23.29 15.46
CA GLY A 188 -28.20 -23.09 14.16
C GLY A 188 -27.71 -24.08 13.11
N GLU A 189 -28.58 -24.44 12.19
CA GLU A 189 -28.36 -25.44 11.13
C GLU A 189 -28.94 -24.92 9.81
N GLY A 190 -28.20 -25.08 8.71
CA GLY A 190 -28.59 -24.63 7.38
C GLY A 190 -28.27 -23.15 7.11
N ASN A 191 -27.49 -22.90 6.06
CA ASN A 191 -27.12 -21.58 5.52
C ASN A 191 -26.64 -20.54 6.58
N VAL A 192 -26.00 -20.99 7.65
CA VAL A 192 -25.84 -20.15 8.84
C VAL A 192 -24.86 -19.00 8.62
N ALA A 193 -25.16 -17.82 9.18
CA ALA A 193 -24.27 -16.66 9.16
C ALA A 193 -24.20 -15.92 10.50
N LEU A 194 -23.01 -15.84 11.08
CA LEU A 194 -22.67 -15.03 12.25
C LEU A 194 -22.03 -13.71 11.79
N THR A 195 -22.68 -12.59 12.11
CA THR A 195 -22.18 -11.24 11.84
C THR A 195 -21.87 -10.52 13.15
N ARG A 196 -20.66 -10.00 13.29
CA ARG A 196 -20.20 -9.24 14.46
C ARG A 196 -19.27 -8.10 14.04
N GLY A 197 -19.72 -6.86 14.22
CA GLY A 197 -18.98 -5.67 13.81
C GLY A 197 -18.80 -5.59 12.29
N GLN A 198 -17.58 -5.83 11.81
CA GLN A 198 -17.24 -5.90 10.37
C GLN A 198 -16.92 -7.33 9.90
N GLN A 199 -17.03 -8.33 10.77
CA GLN A 199 -16.68 -9.72 10.47
C GLN A 199 -17.95 -10.54 10.22
N ILE A 200 -17.90 -11.37 9.18
CA ILE A 200 -18.97 -12.29 8.78
C ILE A 200 -18.36 -13.68 8.64
N ILE A 201 -18.90 -14.66 9.37
CA ILE A 201 -18.54 -16.08 9.29
C ILE A 201 -19.80 -16.82 8.87
N ARG A 202 -19.72 -17.67 7.85
CA ARG A 202 -20.78 -18.56 7.37
C ARG A 202 -20.39 -20.02 7.58
N GLY A 203 -21.35 -20.94 7.48
CA GLY A 203 -21.10 -22.39 7.45
C GLY A 203 -22.38 -23.21 7.34
N ASP A 204 -22.27 -24.52 7.60
CA ASP A 204 -23.43 -25.44 7.56
C ASP A 204 -24.17 -25.48 8.91
N ARG A 205 -23.42 -25.35 10.01
CA ARG A 205 -23.92 -25.43 11.39
C ARG A 205 -23.06 -24.60 12.32
N PHE A 206 -23.68 -23.93 13.30
CA PHE A 206 -22.97 -23.30 14.41
C PHE A 206 -23.47 -23.78 15.77
N THR A 207 -22.66 -23.55 16.80
CA THR A 207 -23.03 -23.63 18.21
C THR A 207 -22.33 -22.49 18.93
N TYR A 208 -23.07 -21.62 19.61
CA TYR A 208 -22.53 -20.37 20.15
C TYR A 208 -23.19 -20.00 21.48
N ASN A 209 -22.37 -19.64 22.47
CA ASN A 209 -22.80 -19.15 23.78
C ASN A 209 -22.80 -17.62 23.78
N LEU A 210 -23.99 -17.02 23.80
CA LEU A 210 -24.22 -15.58 23.75
C LEU A 210 -23.72 -14.83 25.01
N VAL A 211 -23.45 -15.53 26.11
CA VAL A 211 -22.96 -14.93 27.37
C VAL A 211 -21.44 -15.03 27.49
N GLN A 212 -20.85 -16.13 27.05
CA GLN A 212 -19.40 -16.40 27.14
C GLN A 212 -18.61 -15.94 25.92
N ASP A 213 -19.28 -15.57 24.82
CA ASP A 213 -18.66 -15.25 23.54
C ASP A 213 -17.83 -16.38 22.91
N THR A 214 -18.14 -17.62 23.29
CA THR A 214 -17.50 -18.85 22.81
C THR A 214 -18.38 -19.57 21.79
N GLY A 215 -17.78 -20.18 20.78
CA GLY A 215 -18.55 -20.94 19.79
C GLY A 215 -17.73 -21.82 18.85
N ASN A 216 -18.47 -22.54 18.00
CA ASN A 216 -18.02 -23.48 16.99
C ASN A 216 -18.81 -23.26 15.69
N VAL A 217 -18.15 -23.32 14.53
CA VAL A 217 -18.76 -23.36 13.20
C VAL A 217 -18.15 -24.51 12.40
N LEU A 218 -18.98 -25.29 11.71
CA LEU A 218 -18.58 -26.37 10.82
C LEU A 218 -18.66 -25.94 9.36
N ASN A 219 -17.70 -26.39 8.54
CA ASN A 219 -17.53 -26.00 7.13
C ASN A 219 -17.57 -24.48 6.94
N ALA A 220 -16.73 -23.78 7.71
CA ALA A 220 -16.81 -22.34 7.86
C ALA A 220 -16.17 -21.60 6.68
N SER A 221 -16.80 -20.52 6.22
CA SER A 221 -16.25 -19.60 5.22
C SER A 221 -16.44 -18.12 5.61
N GLY A 222 -15.61 -17.22 5.10
CA GLY A 222 -15.74 -15.78 5.42
C GLY A 222 -14.80 -14.86 4.66
N GLU A 223 -15.06 -13.55 4.73
CA GLU A 223 -14.20 -12.48 4.22
C GLU A 223 -13.54 -11.72 5.38
N VAL A 224 -12.22 -11.56 5.33
CA VAL A 224 -11.44 -10.75 6.29
C VAL A 224 -10.96 -9.47 5.60
N PHE A 225 -11.33 -8.32 6.17
CA PHE A 225 -10.86 -7.00 5.72
C PHE A 225 -9.62 -6.54 6.50
N ILE A 226 -8.58 -6.08 5.79
CA ILE A 226 -7.35 -5.56 6.37
C ILE A 226 -7.12 -4.11 5.87
N PRO A 227 -7.09 -3.10 6.76
CA PRO A 227 -6.94 -1.69 6.36
C PRO A 227 -5.49 -1.17 6.29
N THR A 228 -5.35 0.03 5.71
CA THR A 228 -4.18 0.95 5.69
C THR A 228 -3.23 0.85 4.49
N ALA A 229 -2.33 1.85 4.34
CA ALA A 229 -2.28 2.69 3.13
C ALA A 229 -0.93 2.78 2.38
N ARG A 230 -0.91 3.58 1.29
CA ARG A 230 0.00 3.51 0.13
C ARG A 230 1.36 4.24 0.19
N GLU A 231 2.30 3.66 -0.56
CA GLU A 231 3.36 4.23 -1.44
C GLU A 231 4.18 5.49 -1.09
N ASP A 232 5.50 5.39 -1.30
CA ASP A 232 6.47 6.50 -1.40
C ASP A 232 7.67 6.06 -2.31
N PHE A 233 8.59 6.97 -2.65
CA PHE A 233 9.74 6.91 -3.59
C PHE A 233 9.46 7.18 -5.08
N THR A 234 9.78 8.39 -5.53
CA THR A 234 10.10 8.72 -6.94
C THR A 234 11.15 9.84 -7.03
N PRO A 235 11.87 9.97 -8.18
CA PRO A 235 12.45 11.25 -8.62
C PRO A 235 11.32 12.25 -8.99
N LEU A 236 11.59 13.33 -9.73
CA LEU A 236 10.53 14.25 -10.20
C LEU A 236 9.40 13.45 -10.90
N PRO A 237 8.16 13.42 -10.36
CA PRO A 237 7.11 12.50 -10.82
C PRO A 237 6.53 12.85 -12.20
N THR A 238 6.98 13.95 -12.81
CA THR A 238 6.65 14.34 -14.19
C THR A 238 7.84 14.22 -15.15
N ASP A 239 9.00 13.73 -14.68
CA ASP A 239 10.13 13.43 -15.56
C ASP A 239 9.88 12.17 -16.39
N VAL A 240 10.21 12.25 -17.68
CA VAL A 240 10.02 11.18 -18.68
C VAL A 240 11.32 10.86 -19.43
N THR A 241 12.46 11.37 -18.95
CA THR A 241 13.78 11.27 -19.58
C THR A 241 14.25 9.81 -19.77
N ALA A 242 14.75 9.50 -20.95
CA ALA A 242 15.27 8.20 -21.33
C ALA A 242 16.60 7.87 -20.61
N GLY A 243 16.85 6.59 -20.33
CA GLY A 243 18.12 6.11 -19.76
C GLY A 243 18.11 5.82 -18.25
N GLY A 244 17.02 6.12 -17.53
CA GLY A 244 16.89 5.77 -16.12
C GLY A 244 16.69 4.28 -15.88
N VAL A 245 17.39 3.72 -14.88
CA VAL A 245 17.22 2.34 -14.41
C VAL A 245 15.91 2.24 -13.62
N ALA A 246 14.82 1.84 -14.28
CA ALA A 246 13.51 1.71 -13.64
C ALA A 246 13.52 0.54 -12.62
N PRO A 247 12.84 0.64 -11.47
CA PRO A 247 12.77 -0.46 -10.49
C PRO A 247 11.82 -1.58 -10.91
N GLN A 248 10.80 -1.27 -11.72
CA GLN A 248 9.75 -2.20 -12.17
C GLN A 248 9.95 -2.70 -13.61
N PRO A 249 9.44 -3.89 -13.96
CA PRO A 249 9.34 -4.37 -15.35
C PRO A 249 8.67 -3.37 -16.29
N LEU A 250 8.90 -3.54 -17.59
CA LEU A 250 8.28 -2.70 -18.62
C LEU A 250 6.77 -2.96 -18.72
N SER A 251 6.36 -4.22 -18.68
CA SER A 251 4.97 -4.68 -18.71
C SER A 251 4.10 -4.03 -17.62
N ASP A 252 4.56 -4.08 -16.37
CA ASP A 252 3.85 -3.51 -15.22
C ASP A 252 3.78 -1.97 -15.32
N ARG A 253 4.84 -1.29 -15.81
CA ARG A 253 4.83 0.16 -16.06
C ARG A 253 3.88 0.59 -17.18
N ILE A 254 3.79 -0.18 -18.27
CA ILE A 254 2.82 0.08 -19.35
C ILE A 254 1.39 -0.19 -18.84
N THR A 255 1.19 -1.26 -18.06
CA THR A 255 -0.11 -1.58 -17.46
C THR A 255 -0.56 -0.48 -16.49
N ALA A 256 0.35 0.09 -15.68
CA ALA A 256 0.06 1.21 -14.78
C ALA A 256 -0.29 2.53 -15.52
N ASN A 257 0.22 2.71 -16.75
CA ASN A 257 -0.08 3.88 -17.59
C ASN A 257 -1.27 3.66 -18.57
N GLN A 258 -1.94 2.49 -18.51
CA GLN A 258 -3.05 2.21 -19.41
C GLN A 258 -4.28 3.10 -19.09
N PRO A 259 -5.11 3.45 -20.09
CA PRO A 259 -6.28 4.29 -19.86
C PRO A 259 -7.25 3.71 -18.82
N LEU A 260 -7.66 4.55 -17.85
CA LEU A 260 -8.48 4.15 -16.70
C LEU A 260 -9.71 3.31 -17.07
N GLN A 261 -10.05 2.38 -16.17
CA GLN A 261 -11.13 1.40 -16.29
C GLN A 261 -12.11 1.52 -15.12
N GLN A 262 -13.29 0.92 -15.26
CA GLN A 262 -14.30 0.83 -14.20
C GLN A 262 -13.94 -0.18 -13.09
N VAL A 263 -13.07 -1.15 -13.40
CA VAL A 263 -12.52 -2.12 -12.44
C VAL A 263 -11.08 -1.73 -12.12
N THR A 264 -10.76 -1.57 -10.84
CA THR A 264 -9.42 -1.22 -10.36
C THR A 264 -8.95 -2.20 -9.28
N SER A 265 -7.80 -2.85 -9.53
CA SER A 265 -7.04 -3.52 -8.47
C SER A 265 -6.42 -2.44 -7.57
N PRO A 266 -6.42 -2.61 -6.23
CA PRO A 266 -5.73 -1.72 -5.32
C PRO A 266 -4.20 -1.75 -5.42
N GLY A 267 -3.64 -2.77 -6.10
CA GLY A 267 -2.21 -2.97 -6.38
C GLY A 267 -1.74 -4.40 -6.07
N GLY A 268 -0.52 -4.55 -5.54
CA GLY A 268 -0.04 -5.81 -4.97
C GLY A 268 1.18 -5.63 -4.06
N ILE A 269 1.40 -6.62 -3.18
CA ILE A 269 2.62 -6.73 -2.38
C ILE A 269 3.72 -7.34 -3.23
N ASN A 270 4.84 -6.63 -3.36
CA ASN A 270 6.06 -7.14 -3.99
C ASN A 270 7.04 -7.61 -2.92
N ILE A 271 7.49 -8.86 -3.01
CA ILE A 271 8.52 -9.47 -2.18
C ILE A 271 9.72 -9.73 -3.10
N GLY A 272 10.67 -8.78 -3.14
CA GLY A 272 11.82 -8.78 -4.05
C GLY A 272 13.16 -8.97 -3.34
N THR A 273 14.03 -9.77 -3.93
CA THR A 273 15.38 -10.12 -3.43
C THR A 273 16.43 -9.86 -4.52
N GLY A 274 17.54 -9.19 -4.17
CA GLY A 274 18.58 -8.75 -5.11
C GLY A 274 19.26 -7.46 -4.66
N SER A 275 20.18 -6.94 -5.49
CA SER A 275 20.86 -5.64 -5.24
C SER A 275 20.23 -4.45 -5.97
N VAL A 276 19.31 -4.68 -6.90
CA VAL A 276 18.39 -3.62 -7.39
C VAL A 276 17.35 -3.35 -6.29
N ALA A 277 17.09 -2.08 -5.96
CA ALA A 277 16.11 -1.71 -4.95
C ALA A 277 14.75 -2.36 -5.24
N SER A 278 14.23 -3.13 -4.28
CA SER A 278 12.98 -3.89 -4.43
C SER A 278 11.84 -2.95 -4.85
N PRO A 279 11.01 -3.32 -5.85
CA PRO A 279 9.93 -2.47 -6.32
C PRO A 279 8.97 -2.17 -5.16
N GLN A 280 8.44 -0.95 -5.15
CA GLN A 280 7.60 -0.42 -4.06
C GLN A 280 6.47 -1.40 -3.68
N GLN A 281 6.10 -1.42 -2.40
CA GLN A 281 4.88 -2.07 -1.91
C GLN A 281 3.67 -1.26 -2.41
N GLY A 282 3.34 -1.45 -3.69
CA GLY A 282 2.38 -0.65 -4.46
C GLY A 282 0.93 -1.09 -4.34
N GLY A 283 0.61 -1.97 -3.39
CA GLY A 283 -0.76 -2.31 -3.06
C GLY A 283 -0.91 -3.01 -1.72
N GLU A 284 -2.12 -2.83 -1.21
CA GLU A 284 -2.63 -3.30 0.08
C GLU A 284 -3.38 -4.61 -0.21
N ILE A 285 -3.17 -5.72 0.52
CA ILE A 285 -4.10 -6.85 0.44
C ILE A 285 -5.31 -6.51 1.31
N ARG A 286 -6.42 -6.13 0.69
CA ARG A 286 -7.59 -5.57 1.39
C ARG A 286 -8.59 -6.63 1.79
N ARG A 287 -8.72 -7.70 1.01
CA ARG A 287 -9.65 -8.80 1.25
C ARG A 287 -8.94 -10.14 1.18
N LEU A 288 -9.26 -11.01 2.13
CA LEU A 288 -8.93 -12.43 2.08
C LEU A 288 -10.20 -13.24 2.25
N ARG A 289 -10.44 -14.22 1.38
CA ARG A 289 -11.40 -15.30 1.64
C ARG A 289 -10.71 -16.34 2.52
N VAL A 290 -11.43 -16.85 3.51
CA VAL A 290 -10.97 -17.89 4.44
C VAL A 290 -11.98 -19.04 4.44
N GLU A 291 -11.49 -20.26 4.43
CA GLU A 291 -12.27 -21.50 4.62
C GLU A 291 -11.59 -22.40 5.67
N ALA A 292 -12.37 -23.17 6.43
CA ALA A 292 -11.89 -24.18 7.37
C ALA A 292 -12.98 -25.22 7.68
N ASP A 293 -12.59 -26.50 7.81
CA ASP A 293 -13.53 -27.60 8.14
C ASP A 293 -14.22 -27.36 9.50
N THR A 294 -13.54 -26.66 10.42
CA THR A 294 -14.07 -26.26 11.72
C THR A 294 -13.37 -24.98 12.19
N ILE A 295 -14.13 -24.05 12.79
CA ILE A 295 -13.61 -22.91 13.54
C ILE A 295 -14.22 -22.94 14.95
N ASN A 296 -13.38 -23.05 15.98
CA ASN A 296 -13.69 -22.73 17.36
C ASN A 296 -13.25 -21.29 17.65
N PHE A 297 -14.03 -20.52 18.40
CA PHE A 297 -13.69 -19.14 18.77
C PHE A 297 -14.09 -18.83 20.21
N ASP A 298 -13.38 -17.87 20.81
CA ASP A 298 -13.53 -17.42 22.19
C ASP A 298 -13.11 -15.93 22.31
N PRO A 299 -13.27 -15.27 23.47
CA PRO A 299 -12.89 -13.86 23.64
C PRO A 299 -11.39 -13.56 23.43
N GLU A 300 -10.52 -14.55 23.63
CA GLU A 300 -9.06 -14.42 23.57
C GLU A 300 -8.49 -14.81 22.20
N GLY A 301 -9.20 -15.62 21.41
CA GLY A 301 -8.68 -16.18 20.16
C GLY A 301 -9.67 -16.97 19.29
N TRP A 302 -9.12 -17.66 18.30
CA TRP A 302 -9.82 -18.67 17.51
C TRP A 302 -8.87 -19.77 17.03
N GLN A 303 -9.39 -20.98 16.93
CA GLN A 303 -8.67 -22.20 16.55
C GLN A 303 -9.42 -22.86 15.38
N ALA A 304 -8.73 -23.17 14.29
CA ALA A 304 -9.34 -23.67 13.07
C ALA A 304 -8.54 -24.83 12.46
N THR A 305 -9.21 -25.71 11.72
CA THR A 305 -8.63 -26.93 11.13
C THR A 305 -8.80 -26.98 9.61
N ASN A 306 -7.81 -27.52 8.90
CA ASN A 306 -7.75 -27.57 7.43
C ASN A 306 -8.03 -26.18 6.80
N VAL A 307 -7.34 -25.18 7.32
CA VAL A 307 -7.57 -23.77 7.00
C VAL A 307 -6.98 -23.45 5.64
N ARG A 308 -7.74 -22.69 4.84
CA ARG A 308 -7.39 -22.25 3.50
C ARG A 308 -7.63 -20.75 3.42
N ILE A 309 -6.66 -19.99 2.92
CA ILE A 309 -6.73 -18.54 2.82
C ILE A 309 -6.32 -18.11 1.42
N THR A 310 -7.11 -17.27 0.75
CA THR A 310 -6.81 -16.79 -0.61
C THR A 310 -7.15 -15.31 -0.82
N ASN A 311 -6.37 -14.67 -1.68
CA ASN A 311 -6.59 -13.36 -2.28
C ASN A 311 -7.27 -13.45 -3.66
N ASP A 312 -7.81 -14.62 -4.04
CA ASP A 312 -8.51 -14.84 -5.30
C ASP A 312 -10.03 -14.60 -5.16
N PRO A 313 -10.67 -13.79 -6.01
CA PRO A 313 -12.13 -13.72 -6.06
C PRO A 313 -12.78 -15.01 -6.59
N PHE A 314 -12.05 -15.85 -7.31
CA PHE A 314 -12.62 -16.98 -8.04
C PHE A 314 -12.28 -18.34 -7.42
N SER A 315 -13.14 -19.32 -7.69
CA SER A 315 -12.89 -20.75 -7.38
C SER A 315 -12.73 -21.55 -8.69
N PRO A 316 -11.74 -22.45 -8.80
CA PRO A 316 -10.66 -22.69 -7.84
C PRO A 316 -9.62 -21.55 -7.82
N PRO A 317 -9.00 -21.26 -6.66
CA PRO A 317 -8.03 -20.18 -6.52
C PRO A 317 -6.65 -20.55 -7.11
N GLU A 318 -5.99 -19.57 -7.73
CA GLU A 318 -4.63 -19.68 -8.30
C GLU A 318 -3.53 -19.58 -7.22
N LEU A 319 -3.84 -18.97 -6.08
CA LEU A 319 -2.94 -18.89 -4.91
C LEU A 319 -3.73 -19.18 -3.63
N GLU A 320 -3.24 -20.09 -2.80
CA GLU A 320 -3.91 -20.51 -1.56
C GLU A 320 -2.89 -20.84 -0.47
N LEU A 321 -2.97 -20.18 0.69
CA LEU A 321 -2.25 -20.58 1.90
C LEU A 321 -3.09 -21.64 2.62
N ARG A 322 -2.57 -22.87 2.70
CA ARG A 322 -3.18 -23.97 3.48
C ARG A 322 -2.44 -24.16 4.80
N ALA A 323 -3.15 -24.57 5.85
CA ALA A 323 -2.60 -25.03 7.12
C ALA A 323 -3.49 -26.11 7.75
N ASP A 324 -2.90 -27.18 8.28
CA ASP A 324 -3.64 -28.32 8.83
C ASP A 324 -4.35 -27.94 10.13
N THR A 325 -3.73 -27.06 10.92
CA THR A 325 -4.38 -26.27 11.98
C THR A 325 -3.89 -24.82 11.95
N MET A 326 -4.71 -23.92 12.48
CA MET A 326 -4.38 -22.52 12.76
C MET A 326 -4.88 -22.16 14.16
N THR A 327 -4.17 -21.27 14.85
CA THR A 327 -4.60 -20.70 16.14
C THR A 327 -4.20 -19.23 16.18
N LEU A 328 -5.17 -18.34 16.30
CA LEU A 328 -4.95 -16.94 16.67
C LEU A 328 -5.14 -16.81 18.18
N THR A 329 -4.16 -16.23 18.89
CA THR A 329 -4.36 -15.70 20.25
C THR A 329 -4.07 -14.21 20.29
N ARG A 330 -4.88 -13.44 21.03
CA ARG A 330 -4.66 -12.01 21.23
C ARG A 330 -3.67 -11.77 22.35
N GLU A 331 -2.55 -11.13 22.05
CA GLU A 331 -1.56 -10.75 23.07
C GLU A 331 -1.79 -9.32 23.58
N THR A 332 -2.22 -8.41 22.71
CA THR A 332 -2.64 -7.05 23.06
C THR A 332 -3.77 -6.60 22.12
N PRO A 333 -4.49 -5.49 22.39
CA PRO A 333 -5.49 -4.94 21.47
C PRO A 333 -4.98 -4.60 20.05
N SER A 334 -3.66 -4.49 19.86
CA SER A 334 -3.01 -4.26 18.56
C SER A 334 -2.17 -5.43 18.06
N ARG A 335 -2.05 -6.53 18.81
CA ARG A 335 -1.11 -7.63 18.54
C ARG A 335 -1.79 -8.98 18.71
N ASP A 336 -2.01 -9.67 17.60
CA ASP A 336 -2.52 -11.04 17.57
C ASP A 336 -1.39 -12.00 17.10
N ARG A 337 -1.26 -13.17 17.72
CA ARG A 337 -0.26 -14.20 17.39
C ARG A 337 -0.95 -15.34 16.64
N ILE A 338 -0.50 -15.60 15.41
CA ILE A 338 -0.86 -16.79 14.63
C ILE A 338 0.15 -17.91 14.89
N ARG A 339 -0.34 -19.10 15.18
CA ARG A 339 0.35 -20.38 15.05
C ARG A 339 -0.33 -21.22 13.99
N THR A 340 0.43 -22.05 13.30
CA THR A 340 -0.06 -22.97 12.26
C THR A 340 0.62 -24.33 12.33
N THR A 341 0.04 -25.35 11.72
CA THR A 341 0.71 -26.63 11.43
C THR A 341 0.53 -27.01 9.97
N GLY A 342 1.45 -27.82 9.40
CA GLY A 342 1.40 -28.28 8.01
C GLY A 342 1.37 -27.19 6.93
N GLN A 343 1.70 -25.94 7.29
CA GLN A 343 1.40 -24.79 6.44
C GLN A 343 2.21 -24.76 5.14
N ARG A 344 1.52 -24.38 4.06
CA ARG A 344 2.02 -24.52 2.69
C ARG A 344 1.32 -23.54 1.75
N LEU A 345 2.09 -22.90 0.89
CA LEU A 345 1.61 -22.05 -0.18
C LEU A 345 1.36 -22.93 -1.41
N VAL A 346 0.12 -22.96 -1.90
CA VAL A 346 -0.31 -23.74 -3.05
C VAL A 346 -0.56 -22.81 -4.23
N PHE A 347 0.09 -23.11 -5.36
CA PHE A 347 -0.04 -22.41 -6.62
C PHE A 347 -0.77 -23.27 -7.65
N ASP A 348 -1.73 -22.69 -8.37
CA ASP A 348 -2.48 -23.33 -9.46
C ASP A 348 -3.04 -24.72 -9.09
N GLN A 349 -3.41 -24.89 -7.80
CA GLN A 349 -3.84 -26.16 -7.17
C GLN A 349 -2.82 -27.33 -7.22
N GLY A 350 -1.67 -27.17 -7.88
CA GLY A 350 -0.69 -28.25 -8.13
C GLY A 350 0.62 -28.13 -7.38
N LEU A 351 1.28 -26.96 -7.38
CA LEU A 351 2.59 -26.79 -6.73
C LEU A 351 2.40 -26.35 -5.28
N SER A 352 2.81 -27.18 -4.31
CA SER A 352 2.70 -26.90 -2.88
C SER A 352 4.09 -26.69 -2.25
N ILE A 353 4.41 -25.46 -1.84
CA ILE A 353 5.67 -25.11 -1.15
C ILE A 353 5.41 -24.98 0.36
N PRO A 354 6.05 -25.79 1.23
CA PRO A 354 5.86 -25.68 2.68
C PRO A 354 6.47 -24.37 3.23
N ILE A 355 5.78 -23.74 4.18
CA ILE A 355 6.27 -22.53 4.87
C ILE A 355 6.84 -22.97 6.24
N PRO A 356 8.17 -22.94 6.45
CA PRO A 356 8.79 -23.60 7.60
C PRO A 356 8.67 -22.84 8.93
N ARG A 357 8.13 -21.60 8.93
CA ARG A 357 7.96 -20.79 10.14
C ARG A 357 6.52 -20.86 10.65
N ASN A 358 6.23 -21.86 11.47
CA ASN A 358 4.90 -22.17 12.04
C ASN A 358 4.31 -21.15 13.06
N GLU A 359 4.94 -19.99 13.22
CA GLU A 359 4.49 -18.93 14.13
C GLU A 359 4.80 -17.55 13.55
N GLN A 360 3.76 -16.71 13.47
CA GLN A 360 3.81 -15.34 12.98
C GLN A 360 3.00 -14.43 13.92
N VAL A 361 3.58 -13.31 14.31
CA VAL A 361 2.84 -12.25 15.01
C VAL A 361 2.29 -11.29 13.96
N ILE A 362 0.99 -11.02 13.99
CA ILE A 362 0.36 -9.89 13.32
C ILE A 362 0.18 -8.80 14.38
N ASP A 363 1.17 -7.93 14.49
CA ASP A 363 0.93 -6.62 15.05
C ASP A 363 0.28 -5.75 13.97
N ARG A 364 -0.90 -5.21 14.24
CA ARG A 364 -1.72 -4.42 13.30
C ARG A 364 -1.06 -3.09 12.90
N ARG A 365 0.13 -2.80 13.43
CA ARG A 365 0.99 -1.64 13.14
C ARG A 365 2.24 -2.03 12.33
N GLN A 366 2.59 -3.32 12.26
CA GLN A 366 3.76 -3.81 11.51
C GLN A 366 3.43 -3.96 10.02
N ARG A 367 4.35 -3.51 9.16
CA ARG A 367 4.11 -3.29 7.71
C ARG A 367 4.84 -4.27 6.78
N GLN A 368 5.58 -5.22 7.34
CA GLN A 368 6.32 -6.24 6.58
C GLN A 368 6.23 -7.59 7.27
N VAL A 369 5.71 -8.56 6.53
CA VAL A 369 5.84 -9.99 6.84
C VAL A 369 6.89 -10.53 5.88
N THR A 370 8.00 -11.05 6.40
CA THR A 370 9.00 -11.79 5.62
C THR A 370 8.82 -13.28 5.92
N PRO A 371 8.10 -14.04 5.09
CA PRO A 371 7.79 -15.45 5.35
C PRO A 371 8.93 -16.42 4.96
N GLY A 372 9.90 -15.98 4.15
CA GLY A 372 11.00 -16.80 3.67
C GLY A 372 12.07 -17.09 4.73
N LEU A 373 12.77 -18.22 4.60
CA LEU A 373 13.95 -18.52 5.44
C LEU A 373 15.17 -17.70 5.03
N VAL A 374 15.35 -17.51 3.74
CA VAL A 374 16.49 -16.83 3.11
C VAL A 374 16.02 -16.17 1.81
N ASN A 375 16.72 -15.13 1.42
CA ASN A 375 16.57 -14.39 0.17
C ASN A 375 17.75 -14.71 -0.75
N LEU A 376 17.53 -14.70 -2.06
CA LEU A 376 18.59 -14.92 -3.07
C LEU A 376 18.82 -13.64 -3.87
N GLY A 377 20.07 -13.23 -4.09
CA GLY A 377 20.42 -12.06 -4.88
C GLY A 377 21.60 -12.31 -5.80
N TYR A 378 21.77 -11.46 -6.81
CA TYR A 378 22.93 -11.49 -7.70
C TYR A 378 23.54 -10.09 -7.86
N ASP A 379 24.84 -10.01 -7.66
CA ASP A 379 25.66 -8.80 -7.67
C ASP A 379 27.14 -9.22 -7.81
N SER A 380 27.69 -9.24 -9.01
CA SER A 380 29.11 -9.61 -9.21
C SER A 380 30.07 -8.58 -8.65
N GLU A 381 29.78 -7.31 -8.89
CA GLU A 381 30.61 -6.16 -8.55
C GLU A 381 30.83 -5.98 -7.03
N ASP A 382 29.78 -6.04 -6.20
CA ASP A 382 29.89 -5.86 -4.76
C ASP A 382 29.71 -7.18 -3.95
N ARG A 383 29.43 -8.33 -4.57
CA ARG A 383 29.16 -9.63 -3.88
C ARG A 383 29.72 -10.89 -4.57
N GLY A 384 30.51 -10.76 -5.64
CA GLY A 384 31.08 -11.91 -6.35
C GLY A 384 30.03 -12.84 -7.01
N GLY A 385 28.80 -12.36 -7.22
CA GLY A 385 27.76 -13.00 -8.02
C GLY A 385 26.55 -13.41 -7.18
N LEU A 386 26.17 -14.69 -7.23
CA LEU A 386 25.06 -15.22 -6.42
C LEU A 386 25.38 -15.18 -4.92
N PHE A 387 24.53 -14.48 -4.15
CA PHE A 387 24.57 -14.42 -2.70
C PHE A 387 23.24 -14.84 -2.06
N VAL A 388 23.33 -15.28 -0.80
CA VAL A 388 22.20 -15.63 0.06
C VAL A 388 22.17 -14.65 1.23
N GLU A 389 21.01 -14.13 1.60
CA GLU A 389 20.87 -13.24 2.75
C GLU A 389 19.65 -13.59 3.61
N ARG A 390 19.61 -13.12 4.86
CA ARG A 390 18.45 -13.29 5.74
C ARG A 390 18.31 -12.08 6.67
N SER A 391 17.17 -11.40 6.61
CA SER A 391 16.88 -10.28 7.53
C SER A 391 16.39 -10.78 8.89
N PHE A 392 16.84 -10.11 9.95
CA PHE A 392 16.43 -10.28 11.33
C PHE A 392 16.05 -8.92 11.92
N ASN A 393 14.81 -8.75 12.37
CA ASN A 393 14.42 -7.54 13.11
C ASN A 393 15.01 -7.62 14.53
N VAL A 394 15.95 -6.72 14.83
CA VAL A 394 16.60 -6.60 16.15
C VAL A 394 15.78 -5.69 17.07
N ILE A 395 15.14 -4.67 16.48
CA ILE A 395 14.13 -3.84 17.13
C ILE A 395 12.91 -3.84 16.21
N ASP A 396 11.71 -4.07 16.74
CA ASP A 396 10.47 -4.08 15.95
C ASP A 396 9.31 -3.48 16.75
N SER A 397 9.30 -2.15 16.82
CA SER A 397 8.27 -1.36 17.50
C SER A 397 7.46 -0.52 16.51
N GLU A 398 6.35 0.06 16.97
CA GLU A 398 5.50 0.97 16.19
C GLU A 398 6.25 2.20 15.67
N ALA A 399 7.10 2.81 16.50
CA ALA A 399 7.83 4.02 16.17
C ALA A 399 9.21 3.76 15.53
N VAL A 400 9.83 2.59 15.79
CA VAL A 400 11.18 2.26 15.31
C VAL A 400 11.30 0.76 15.00
N ARG A 401 11.70 0.43 13.77
CA ARG A 401 12.26 -0.87 13.39
C ARG A 401 13.75 -0.74 13.09
N VAL A 402 14.54 -1.73 13.51
CA VAL A 402 15.93 -1.92 13.09
C VAL A 402 16.08 -3.36 12.64
N SER A 403 16.52 -3.57 11.40
CA SER A 403 16.84 -4.90 10.87
C SER A 403 18.33 -5.06 10.63
N VAL A 404 18.83 -6.29 10.82
CA VAL A 404 20.19 -6.69 10.46
C VAL A 404 20.08 -7.90 9.54
N THR A 405 20.73 -7.81 8.38
CA THR A 405 20.66 -8.78 7.30
C THR A 405 22.08 -9.26 6.99
N PRO A 406 22.54 -10.37 7.62
CA PRO A 406 23.75 -11.07 7.19
C PRO A 406 23.58 -11.63 5.77
N GLN A 407 24.69 -11.66 5.03
CA GLN A 407 24.80 -12.07 3.65
C GLN A 407 25.98 -13.05 3.48
N VAL A 408 25.87 -14.03 2.59
CA VAL A 408 26.89 -15.05 2.30
C VAL A 408 27.07 -15.20 0.80
N PHE A 409 28.31 -15.10 0.31
CA PHE A 409 28.61 -14.97 -1.12
C PHE A 409 28.91 -16.33 -1.75
N VAL A 410 27.84 -17.06 -2.05
CA VAL A 410 27.91 -18.48 -2.46
C VAL A 410 28.67 -18.69 -3.76
N GLN A 411 28.53 -17.81 -4.75
CA GLN A 411 29.31 -17.92 -5.99
C GLN A 411 30.80 -17.68 -5.72
N GLN A 412 31.13 -16.58 -5.02
CA GLN A 412 32.52 -16.22 -4.71
C GLN A 412 33.26 -17.31 -3.89
N ALA A 413 32.56 -17.94 -2.95
CA ALA A 413 33.06 -19.06 -2.15
C ALA A 413 33.48 -20.28 -3.00
N ILE A 414 32.88 -20.43 -4.19
CA ILE A 414 33.15 -21.51 -5.13
C ILE A 414 34.18 -21.09 -6.19
N THR A 415 34.15 -19.84 -6.66
CA THR A 415 34.98 -19.36 -7.79
C THR A 415 36.33 -18.77 -7.39
N GLU A 416 36.43 -18.11 -6.23
CA GLU A 416 37.58 -17.26 -5.89
C GLU A 416 38.33 -17.69 -4.63
N SER A 417 37.63 -18.20 -3.61
CA SER A 417 38.22 -18.41 -2.27
C SER A 417 39.22 -19.56 -2.13
N GLY A 418 39.60 -20.24 -3.22
CA GLY A 418 40.53 -21.37 -3.20
C GLY A 418 40.08 -22.55 -2.33
N GLY A 419 38.78 -22.65 -2.02
CA GLY A 419 38.21 -23.61 -1.08
C GLY A 419 38.07 -23.13 0.37
N ASN A 420 38.56 -21.94 0.73
CA ASN A 420 38.37 -21.37 2.08
C ASN A 420 36.98 -20.73 2.25
N ILE A 421 35.98 -21.57 2.52
CA ILE A 421 34.59 -21.16 2.80
C ILE A 421 34.40 -20.32 4.09
N PHE A 422 35.48 -20.03 4.83
CA PHE A 422 35.47 -19.25 6.07
C PHE A 422 36.21 -17.90 5.95
N SER A 423 36.56 -17.44 4.74
CA SER A 423 37.17 -16.10 4.60
C SER A 423 36.19 -15.01 5.05
N PRO A 424 36.61 -14.00 5.84
CA PRO A 424 35.73 -12.89 6.25
C PRO A 424 35.16 -12.08 5.07
N ASP A 425 35.81 -12.14 3.91
CA ASP A 425 35.37 -11.52 2.65
C ASP A 425 34.10 -12.15 2.07
N LEU A 426 33.77 -13.40 2.45
CA LEU A 426 32.57 -14.11 1.98
C LEU A 426 31.28 -13.71 2.72
N PHE A 427 31.39 -12.81 3.69
CA PHE A 427 30.31 -12.42 4.59
C PHE A 427 30.04 -10.92 4.52
N GLY A 428 28.79 -10.56 4.25
CA GLY A 428 28.31 -9.18 4.24
C GLY A 428 27.30 -8.92 5.34
N ILE A 429 27.09 -7.64 5.68
CA ILE A 429 26.05 -7.21 6.61
C ILE A 429 25.35 -5.98 6.03
N ARG A 430 24.02 -6.05 5.88
CA ARG A 430 23.16 -4.90 5.60
C ARG A 430 22.30 -4.59 6.82
N GLY A 431 22.40 -3.40 7.39
CA GLY A 431 21.51 -2.91 8.45
C GLY A 431 20.48 -1.92 7.90
N SER A 432 19.22 -2.02 8.31
CA SER A 432 18.20 -0.99 8.06
C SER A 432 17.67 -0.37 9.35
N LEU A 433 17.27 0.88 9.28
CA LEU A 433 16.55 1.63 10.30
C LEU A 433 15.32 2.25 9.64
N ASP A 434 14.14 2.00 10.20
CA ASP A 434 12.88 2.54 9.70
C ASP A 434 12.09 3.08 10.90
N ALA A 435 12.09 4.39 11.07
CA ALA A 435 11.46 5.06 12.22
C ALA A 435 10.41 6.08 11.80
N THR A 436 9.27 6.11 12.50
CA THR A 436 8.19 7.09 12.36
C THR A 436 8.25 8.02 13.56
N LEU A 437 8.76 9.24 13.35
CA LEU A 437 8.99 10.24 14.41
C LEU A 437 7.77 11.15 14.65
N GLY A 438 6.77 11.08 13.77
CA GLY A 438 5.51 11.82 13.85
C GLY A 438 4.56 11.39 12.74
N PRO A 439 3.30 11.87 12.71
CA PRO A 439 2.24 11.34 11.85
C PRO A 439 2.55 11.28 10.34
N GLN A 440 3.48 12.12 9.87
CA GLN A 440 3.95 12.18 8.48
C GLN A 440 5.49 12.30 8.38
N THR A 441 6.21 12.06 9.48
CA THR A 441 7.66 12.29 9.58
C THR A 441 8.40 10.97 9.76
N THR A 442 9.24 10.59 8.79
CA THR A 442 9.92 9.28 8.76
C THR A 442 11.43 9.41 8.61
N LEU A 443 12.18 8.69 9.43
CA LEU A 443 13.63 8.57 9.36
C LEU A 443 14.00 7.17 8.86
N THR A 444 14.58 7.08 7.66
CA THR A 444 15.07 5.84 7.07
C THR A 444 16.59 5.84 7.04
N GLY A 445 17.23 4.79 7.53
CA GLY A 445 18.68 4.60 7.49
C GLY A 445 19.06 3.25 6.86
N LEU A 446 20.20 3.21 6.18
CA LEU A 446 20.76 2.02 5.56
C LEU A 446 22.27 2.00 5.80
N ALA A 447 22.79 0.88 6.30
CA ALA A 447 24.22 0.59 6.36
C ALA A 447 24.51 -0.68 5.55
N VAL A 448 25.58 -0.66 4.76
CA VAL A 448 26.02 -1.80 3.93
C VAL A 448 27.51 -2.01 4.12
N LEU A 449 27.86 -3.19 4.62
CA LEU A 449 29.23 -3.69 4.70
C LEU A 449 29.34 -4.89 3.74
N PRO A 450 29.99 -4.74 2.57
CA PRO A 450 30.08 -5.75 1.52
C PRO A 450 31.11 -6.85 1.80
N GLY A 451 31.88 -6.78 2.90
CA GLY A 451 32.85 -7.77 3.33
C GLY A 451 33.33 -7.42 4.75
N LEU A 452 33.70 -8.40 5.58
CA LEU A 452 34.10 -8.13 6.98
C LEU A 452 35.55 -7.65 7.14
N THR A 453 36.34 -7.64 6.06
CA THR A 453 37.65 -7.00 5.95
C THR A 453 37.53 -5.48 5.74
N ASP A 454 38.58 -4.73 6.06
CA ASP A 454 38.75 -3.29 5.78
C ASP A 454 37.53 -2.40 6.04
N ILE A 455 36.85 -2.66 7.17
CA ILE A 455 35.52 -2.11 7.51
C ILE A 455 35.43 -0.58 7.37
N GLY A 456 36.50 0.16 7.71
CA GLY A 456 36.55 1.62 7.58
C GLY A 456 36.45 2.16 6.15
N ASP A 457 36.84 1.35 5.17
CA ASP A 457 36.69 1.65 3.73
C ASP A 457 35.63 0.79 3.03
N ASN A 458 35.21 -0.34 3.58
CA ASN A 458 34.11 -1.13 3.00
C ASN A 458 32.72 -0.65 3.44
N LEU A 459 32.58 -0.02 4.62
CA LEU A 459 31.31 0.52 5.09
C LEU A 459 30.75 1.64 4.19
N ARG A 460 29.52 1.44 3.72
CA ARG A 460 28.67 2.46 3.09
C ARG A 460 27.46 2.74 3.97
N ALA A 461 27.01 3.98 4.05
CA ALA A 461 25.87 4.35 4.90
C ALA A 461 25.05 5.50 4.32
N SER A 462 23.76 5.51 4.61
CA SER A 462 22.87 6.66 4.39
C SER A 462 21.83 6.80 5.49
N LEU A 463 21.39 8.03 5.72
CA LEU A 463 20.36 8.41 6.68
C LEU A 463 19.53 9.54 6.07
N ARG A 464 18.22 9.34 5.98
CA ARG A 464 17.27 10.22 5.30
C ARG A 464 16.07 10.51 6.19
N LEU A 465 15.87 11.77 6.59
CA LEU A 465 14.69 12.25 7.29
C LEU A 465 13.73 12.90 6.28
N ARG A 466 12.51 12.37 6.16
CA ARG A 466 11.43 12.93 5.34
C ARG A 466 10.40 13.59 6.24
N THR A 467 9.89 14.75 5.81
CA THR A 467 8.74 15.42 6.42
C THR A 467 7.93 16.12 5.33
N PRO A 468 6.60 16.21 5.46
CA PRO A 468 5.80 17.16 4.69
C PRO A 468 6.25 18.60 4.97
N LEU A 469 6.02 19.48 4.02
CA LEU A 469 6.24 20.91 4.13
C LEU A 469 5.23 21.65 3.24
N ASN A 470 4.32 22.41 3.83
CA ASN A 470 3.34 23.17 3.04
C ASN A 470 3.94 24.53 2.64
N ILE A 471 4.16 24.75 1.35
CA ILE A 471 4.65 26.01 0.78
C ILE A 471 3.58 26.50 -0.20
N LEU A 472 3.07 27.72 0.01
CA LEU A 472 1.98 28.31 -0.80
C LEU A 472 0.78 27.35 -0.95
N GLU A 473 0.35 26.74 0.16
CA GLU A 473 -0.74 25.75 0.26
C GLU A 473 -0.52 24.42 -0.51
N ILE A 474 0.59 24.29 -1.25
CA ILE A 474 0.96 23.06 -1.96
C ILE A 474 1.76 22.13 -1.01
N PRO A 475 1.39 20.84 -0.88
CA PRO A 475 2.09 19.89 -0.02
C PRO A 475 3.39 19.40 -0.67
N HIS A 476 4.51 20.00 -0.28
CA HIS A 476 5.85 19.57 -0.68
C HIS A 476 6.40 18.50 0.26
N ARG A 477 7.44 17.78 -0.16
CA ARG A 477 8.23 16.88 0.67
C ARG A 477 9.63 17.46 0.89
N LEU A 478 9.97 17.78 2.13
CA LEU A 478 11.35 18.05 2.56
C LEU A 478 12.03 16.72 2.89
N THR A 479 13.21 16.51 2.34
CA THR A 479 14.09 15.38 2.65
C THR A 479 15.45 15.93 3.08
N LEU A 480 15.83 15.70 4.33
CA LEU A 480 17.21 15.91 4.80
C LEU A 480 17.97 14.59 4.67
N GLU A 481 19.20 14.64 4.18
CA GLU A 481 19.97 13.45 3.84
C GLU A 481 21.45 13.60 4.24
N TYR A 482 21.98 12.54 4.85
CA TYR A 482 23.40 12.28 4.97
C TYR A 482 23.73 10.94 4.29
N SER A 483 24.77 10.89 3.45
CA SER A 483 25.32 9.66 2.91
C SER A 483 26.85 9.63 3.00
N TYR A 484 27.41 8.42 3.07
CA TYR A 484 28.83 8.13 3.21
C TYR A 484 29.21 6.93 2.32
N ARG A 485 30.22 7.14 1.46
CA ARG A 485 30.63 6.21 0.39
C ARG A 485 29.48 5.75 -0.51
N ASP A 486 28.56 6.65 -0.81
CA ASP A 486 27.41 6.39 -1.68
C ASP A 486 27.86 6.07 -3.12
N ARG A 487 27.24 5.07 -3.74
CA ARG A 487 27.67 4.47 -5.01
C ARG A 487 26.63 4.78 -6.09
N LEU A 488 26.87 5.83 -6.86
CA LEU A 488 25.93 6.36 -7.85
C LEU A 488 26.33 5.91 -9.25
N TYR A 489 25.39 5.37 -10.03
CA TYR A 489 25.62 5.04 -11.44
C TYR A 489 25.29 6.25 -12.34
N ASN A 490 26.25 6.68 -13.17
CA ASN A 490 26.10 7.80 -14.10
C ASN A 490 26.41 7.37 -15.55
N GLY A 491 25.62 6.42 -16.07
CA GLY A 491 25.61 6.06 -17.50
C GLY A 491 26.98 5.65 -18.02
N SER A 492 27.44 6.34 -19.06
CA SER A 492 28.74 6.12 -19.71
C SER A 492 29.95 6.40 -18.80
N LEU A 493 29.77 7.09 -17.67
CA LEU A 493 30.80 7.25 -16.63
C LEU A 493 30.80 6.12 -15.60
N GLY A 494 29.88 5.16 -15.71
CA GLY A 494 29.79 4.00 -14.82
C GLY A 494 29.45 4.36 -13.38
N TYR A 495 29.89 3.53 -12.44
CA TYR A 495 29.73 3.79 -11.01
C TYR A 495 30.74 4.85 -10.51
N GLN A 496 30.26 5.76 -9.68
CA GLN A 496 31.00 6.88 -9.11
C GLN A 496 30.72 6.97 -7.60
N THR A 497 31.77 7.07 -6.79
CA THR A 497 31.66 7.02 -5.33
C THR A 497 31.76 8.41 -4.70
N VAL A 498 30.69 8.83 -4.01
CA VAL A 498 30.66 10.06 -3.20
C VAL A 498 31.14 9.72 -1.79
N ARG A 499 32.28 10.27 -1.34
CA ARG A 499 32.84 9.93 -0.02
C ARG A 499 31.92 10.37 1.11
N SER A 500 31.31 11.55 1.01
CA SER A 500 30.18 11.96 1.86
C SER A 500 29.34 13.06 1.20
N SER A 501 28.05 13.11 1.54
CA SER A 501 27.12 14.17 1.14
C SER A 501 26.16 14.46 2.28
N LEU A 502 26.05 15.73 2.70
CA LEU A 502 25.08 16.21 3.69
C LEU A 502 24.21 17.31 3.07
N GLY A 503 22.89 17.26 3.20
CA GLY A 503 22.06 18.38 2.76
C GLY A 503 20.56 18.17 2.84
N GLY A 504 19.82 19.06 2.17
CA GLY A 504 18.36 19.04 2.10
C GLY A 504 17.85 19.23 0.67
N ILE A 505 16.74 18.57 0.35
CA ILE A 505 15.99 18.69 -0.91
C ILE A 505 14.52 18.90 -0.58
N VAL A 506 13.90 19.93 -1.17
CA VAL A 506 12.44 20.13 -1.19
C VAL A 506 11.93 19.77 -2.58
N ALA A 507 10.96 18.87 -2.67
CA ALA A 507 10.31 18.47 -3.91
C ALA A 507 8.81 18.79 -3.88
N SER A 508 8.26 19.26 -5.01
CA SER A 508 6.83 19.49 -5.21
C SER A 508 6.08 18.17 -5.43
N PRO A 509 4.74 18.16 -5.27
CA PRO A 509 3.90 17.11 -5.84
C PRO A 509 3.78 17.29 -7.36
N VAL A 510 2.99 16.45 -8.03
CA VAL A 510 2.52 16.72 -9.40
C VAL A 510 1.54 17.89 -9.37
N ILE A 511 1.81 18.92 -10.16
CA ILE A 511 1.00 20.13 -10.30
C ILE A 511 0.39 20.13 -11.73
N PRO A 512 -0.90 19.79 -11.91
CA PRO A 512 -1.55 19.87 -13.21
C PRO A 512 -1.80 21.35 -13.59
N LEU A 513 -1.43 21.74 -14.81
CA LEU A 513 -1.55 23.12 -15.29
C LEU A 513 -2.94 23.38 -15.87
N GLY A 514 -3.96 23.32 -15.01
CA GLY A 514 -5.37 23.38 -15.38
C GLY A 514 -5.78 22.25 -16.34
N ASP A 515 -6.85 22.47 -17.11
CA ASP A 515 -7.39 21.48 -18.06
C ASP A 515 -6.50 21.23 -19.28
N THR A 516 -5.29 21.81 -19.32
CA THR A 516 -4.37 21.67 -20.46
C THR A 516 -3.83 20.25 -20.61
N GLY A 517 -3.77 19.46 -19.53
CA GLY A 517 -3.14 18.13 -19.51
C GLY A 517 -1.60 18.15 -19.49
N PHE A 518 -0.99 19.30 -19.21
CA PHE A 518 0.43 19.40 -18.83
C PHE A 518 0.60 19.22 -17.33
N ASN A 519 1.58 18.42 -16.93
CA ASN A 519 1.93 18.16 -15.54
C ASN A 519 3.32 18.70 -15.23
N LEU A 520 3.42 19.56 -14.21
CA LEU A 520 4.67 20.14 -13.70
C LEU A 520 5.08 19.43 -12.40
N SER A 521 6.37 19.23 -12.19
CA SER A 521 6.96 19.04 -10.85
C SER A 521 8.34 19.69 -10.80
N TYR A 522 8.77 20.10 -9.61
CA TYR A 522 10.07 20.72 -9.39
C TYR A 522 10.69 20.33 -8.05
N GLN A 523 12.00 20.50 -7.95
CA GLN A 523 12.76 20.32 -6.71
C GLN A 523 13.88 21.35 -6.62
N ALA A 524 14.23 21.72 -5.39
CA ALA A 524 15.39 22.55 -5.07
C ALA A 524 16.13 21.93 -3.88
N GLY A 525 17.45 22.09 -3.83
CA GLY A 525 18.24 21.53 -2.74
C GLY A 525 19.61 22.19 -2.55
N ALA A 526 20.13 22.02 -1.35
CA ALA A 526 21.44 22.50 -0.93
C ALA A 526 22.19 21.36 -0.23
N GLN A 527 23.41 21.08 -0.68
CA GLN A 527 24.24 19.97 -0.20
C GLN A 527 25.69 20.41 -0.01
N TYR A 528 26.41 19.74 0.89
CA TYR A 528 27.86 19.81 1.05
C TYR A 528 28.43 18.43 0.74
N ILE A 529 29.28 18.33 -0.27
CA ILE A 529 29.64 17.08 -0.94
C ILE A 529 31.15 16.94 -0.99
N THR A 530 31.66 15.83 -0.44
CA THR A 530 33.06 15.39 -0.57
C THR A 530 33.13 14.24 -1.57
N ALA A 531 33.75 14.45 -2.72
CA ALA A 531 33.89 13.43 -3.76
C ALA A 531 35.20 13.60 -4.55
N ASN A 532 35.56 12.59 -5.33
CA ASN A 532 36.69 12.67 -6.25
C ASN A 532 36.35 13.64 -7.41
N THR A 533 37.31 14.47 -7.81
CA THR A 533 37.25 15.33 -8.99
C THR A 533 38.43 15.07 -9.94
N ASP A 534 38.21 15.31 -11.23
CA ASP A 534 39.25 15.36 -12.27
C ASP A 534 39.76 16.80 -12.54
N ARG A 535 39.20 17.79 -11.84
CA ARG A 535 39.58 19.20 -11.92
C ARG A 535 40.85 19.47 -11.12
N ILE A 536 41.98 19.43 -11.81
CA ILE A 536 43.33 19.71 -11.27
C ILE A 536 43.38 21.09 -10.59
N ASP A 537 42.63 22.06 -11.11
CA ASP A 537 42.48 23.42 -10.58
C ASP A 537 41.75 23.51 -9.23
N LEU A 538 41.06 22.45 -8.80
CA LEU A 538 40.39 22.35 -7.50
C LEU A 538 41.15 21.47 -6.49
N LEU A 539 42.40 21.09 -6.81
CA LEU A 539 43.16 20.10 -6.07
C LEU A 539 44.57 20.59 -5.74
N GLU A 540 45.06 20.24 -4.54
CA GLU A 540 46.39 20.64 -4.08
C GLU A 540 47.50 20.02 -4.97
N PRO A 541 48.65 20.71 -5.17
CA PRO A 541 49.73 20.20 -6.04
C PRO A 541 50.39 18.91 -5.53
N ILE A 542 50.39 18.68 -4.22
CA ILE A 542 50.86 17.46 -3.55
C ILE A 542 49.69 16.97 -2.71
N ARG A 543 49.23 15.73 -2.94
CA ARG A 543 48.02 15.17 -2.34
C ARG A 543 48.04 13.64 -2.34
N ASP A 544 47.43 13.03 -1.33
CA ASP A 544 47.27 11.56 -1.27
C ASP A 544 46.10 11.05 -2.12
N ASN A 545 45.17 11.94 -2.50
CA ASN A 545 43.94 11.59 -3.23
C ASN A 545 43.33 12.81 -3.93
N ASN A 546 42.40 12.57 -4.87
CA ASN A 546 41.77 13.61 -5.70
C ASN A 546 40.43 14.11 -5.15
N ARG A 547 40.23 14.16 -3.82
CA ARG A 547 38.96 14.61 -3.23
C ARG A 547 38.94 16.11 -3.01
N VAL A 548 37.78 16.72 -3.25
CA VAL A 548 37.46 18.09 -2.85
C VAL A 548 36.09 18.10 -2.17
N SER A 549 35.91 19.01 -1.22
CA SER A 549 34.64 19.22 -0.51
C SER A 549 34.00 20.53 -0.97
N LEU A 550 32.85 20.45 -1.64
CA LEU A 550 32.16 21.61 -2.23
C LEU A 550 30.72 21.71 -1.74
N GLY A 551 30.26 22.95 -1.50
CA GLY A 551 28.83 23.24 -1.45
C GLY A 551 28.22 23.18 -2.85
N ARG A 552 27.04 22.56 -2.99
CA ARG A 552 26.23 22.49 -4.22
C ARG A 552 24.84 23.03 -3.94
N LEU A 553 24.44 24.10 -4.64
CA LEU A 553 23.05 24.51 -4.77
C LEU A 553 22.50 23.93 -6.08
N GLN A 554 21.34 23.28 -6.03
CA GLN A 554 20.73 22.65 -7.20
C GLN A 554 19.23 22.96 -7.30
N GLY A 555 18.74 23.05 -8.54
CA GLY A 555 17.32 23.18 -8.87
C GLY A 555 17.00 22.36 -10.10
N SER A 556 15.81 21.76 -10.15
CA SER A 556 15.34 20.97 -11.28
C SER A 556 13.83 21.11 -11.44
N ALA A 557 13.35 21.21 -12.67
CA ALA A 557 11.93 21.27 -13.00
C ALA A 557 11.63 20.44 -14.24
N ALA A 558 10.57 19.63 -14.19
CA ALA A 558 10.12 18.76 -15.27
C ALA A 558 8.66 19.06 -15.63
N LEU A 559 8.42 19.32 -16.91
CA LEU A 559 7.09 19.54 -17.50
C LEU A 559 6.83 18.44 -18.53
N SER A 560 5.74 17.67 -18.39
CA SER A 560 5.41 16.61 -19.36
C SER A 560 3.92 16.52 -19.67
N ARG A 561 3.63 15.81 -20.77
CA ARG A 561 2.28 15.59 -21.29
C ARG A 561 2.18 14.28 -22.05
N GLY A 562 1.12 13.52 -21.78
CA GLY A 562 0.71 12.37 -22.57
C GLY A 562 -0.34 12.72 -23.63
N PHE A 563 -0.35 11.98 -24.73
CA PHE A 563 -1.31 12.05 -25.82
C PHE A 563 -1.71 10.61 -26.18
N LEU A 564 -2.93 10.21 -25.81
CA LEU A 564 -3.47 8.91 -26.17
C LEU A 564 -3.79 8.90 -27.68
N LEU A 565 -3.01 8.16 -28.47
CA LEU A 565 -3.18 8.07 -29.92
C LEU A 565 -4.26 7.06 -30.31
N TRP A 566 -4.34 5.95 -29.56
CA TRP A 566 -5.29 4.87 -29.80
C TRP A 566 -5.59 4.10 -28.51
N ARG A 567 -6.82 3.57 -28.40
CA ARG A 567 -7.30 2.70 -27.33
C ARG A 567 -8.24 1.64 -27.91
N GLY A 568 -7.97 0.37 -27.61
CA GLY A 568 -8.89 -0.74 -27.83
C GLY A 568 -9.80 -1.00 -26.63
N THR A 569 -10.74 -1.93 -26.80
CA THR A 569 -11.62 -2.39 -25.71
C THR A 569 -10.88 -3.39 -24.80
N PRO A 570 -11.04 -3.33 -23.47
CA PRO A 570 -10.64 -4.44 -22.60
C PRO A 570 -11.50 -5.69 -22.86
N LEU A 571 -11.04 -6.86 -22.41
CA LEU A 571 -11.89 -8.02 -22.20
C LEU A 571 -12.71 -7.86 -20.89
N PRO A 572 -13.82 -8.59 -20.71
CA PRO A 572 -14.53 -8.64 -19.45
C PRO A 572 -13.62 -9.09 -18.30
N ALA A 573 -13.88 -8.60 -17.08
CA ALA A 573 -13.09 -8.89 -15.90
C ALA A 573 -13.44 -10.27 -15.28
N THR A 574 -13.38 -11.33 -16.07
CA THR A 574 -13.64 -12.72 -15.67
C THR A 574 -12.34 -13.52 -15.61
N ALA A 575 -12.31 -14.59 -14.80
CA ALA A 575 -11.14 -15.45 -14.59
C ALA A 575 -10.58 -16.10 -15.87
N ASN A 576 -11.43 -16.31 -16.88
CA ASN A 576 -11.06 -16.96 -18.14
C ASN A 576 -10.75 -15.97 -19.28
N GLU A 577 -11.09 -14.69 -19.12
CA GLU A 577 -10.91 -13.64 -20.13
C GLU A 577 -9.89 -12.60 -19.65
N GLY A 578 -10.32 -11.41 -19.24
CA GLY A 578 -9.43 -10.29 -18.89
C GLY A 578 -8.61 -10.48 -17.62
N LEU A 579 -8.99 -11.40 -16.73
CA LEU A 579 -8.26 -11.68 -15.48
C LEU A 579 -7.50 -13.03 -15.52
N ARG A 580 -7.21 -13.57 -16.71
CA ARG A 580 -6.60 -14.91 -16.83
C ARG A 580 -5.13 -14.98 -16.43
N TYR A 581 -4.36 -13.94 -16.74
CA TYR A 581 -2.91 -13.86 -16.45
C TYR A 581 -2.51 -12.56 -15.72
N THR A 582 -3.47 -11.70 -15.36
CA THR A 582 -3.26 -10.40 -14.68
C THR A 582 -4.38 -10.04 -13.71
N PRO A 583 -4.11 -9.25 -12.65
CA PRO A 583 -5.13 -8.79 -11.69
C PRO A 583 -6.06 -7.68 -12.22
N THR A 584 -5.77 -7.14 -13.41
CA THR A 584 -6.67 -6.22 -14.13
C THR A 584 -6.70 -6.59 -15.62
N PRO A 585 -7.78 -6.27 -16.36
CA PRO A 585 -7.83 -6.48 -17.80
C PRO A 585 -6.76 -5.64 -18.50
N VAL A 586 -6.00 -6.26 -19.41
CA VAL A 586 -5.08 -5.53 -20.28
C VAL A 586 -5.91 -4.77 -21.33
N VAL A 587 -5.74 -3.44 -21.38
CA VAL A 587 -6.30 -2.58 -22.43
C VAL A 587 -5.25 -2.40 -23.52
N PRO A 588 -5.50 -2.81 -24.77
CA PRO A 588 -4.67 -2.42 -25.90
C PRO A 588 -4.67 -0.89 -26.05
N TYR A 589 -3.51 -0.25 -26.13
CA TYR A 589 -3.42 1.20 -26.34
C TYR A 589 -2.08 1.63 -26.94
N VAL A 590 -2.05 2.82 -27.53
CA VAL A 590 -0.81 3.50 -27.96
C VAL A 590 -0.87 4.96 -27.52
N GLN A 591 0.21 5.45 -26.92
CA GLN A 591 0.34 6.79 -26.36
C GLN A 591 1.68 7.41 -26.75
N LEU A 592 1.63 8.61 -27.32
CA LEU A 592 2.79 9.49 -27.43
C LEU A 592 2.93 10.27 -26.11
N TYR A 593 4.14 10.53 -25.66
CA TYR A 593 4.42 11.48 -24.59
C TYR A 593 5.59 12.39 -24.97
N ALA A 594 5.56 13.60 -24.41
CA ALA A 594 6.63 14.56 -24.55
C ALA A 594 6.88 15.23 -23.20
N GLY A 595 8.12 15.64 -22.96
CA GLY A 595 8.48 16.39 -21.77
C GLY A 595 9.76 17.19 -21.94
N VAL A 596 9.92 18.19 -21.08
CA VAL A 596 11.12 19.02 -20.98
C VAL A 596 11.53 19.06 -19.51
N ARG A 597 12.78 18.71 -19.23
CA ARG A 597 13.40 18.82 -17.92
C ARG A 597 14.54 19.83 -17.97
N GLY A 598 14.54 20.79 -17.04
CA GLY A 598 15.64 21.74 -16.84
C GLY A 598 16.30 21.49 -15.49
N ASP A 599 17.61 21.27 -15.48
CA ASP A 599 18.45 21.15 -14.28
C ASP A 599 19.48 22.28 -14.23
N ALA A 600 19.78 22.75 -13.02
CA ALA A 600 20.87 23.67 -12.73
C ALA A 600 21.56 23.28 -11.43
N SER A 601 22.89 23.28 -11.43
CA SER A 601 23.74 23.05 -10.26
C SER A 601 24.89 24.05 -10.23
N PHE A 602 25.09 24.69 -9.09
CA PHE A 602 26.11 25.71 -8.84
C PHE A 602 26.97 25.28 -7.65
N TYR A 603 28.29 25.42 -7.76
CA TYR A 603 29.25 24.90 -6.79
C TYR A 603 30.01 26.02 -6.09
N SER A 604 30.46 25.79 -4.85
CA SER A 604 31.26 26.75 -4.09
C SER A 604 32.66 27.03 -4.69
N SER A 605 33.09 26.27 -5.70
CA SER A 605 34.26 26.57 -6.53
C SER A 605 34.02 27.67 -7.58
N GLY A 606 32.77 28.08 -7.78
CA GLY A 606 32.36 28.93 -8.92
C GLY A 606 32.00 28.13 -10.19
N ASP A 607 32.19 26.81 -10.19
CA ASP A 607 31.71 25.96 -11.27
C ASP A 607 30.18 25.91 -11.32
N GLN A 608 29.65 25.61 -12.50
CA GLN A 608 28.22 25.37 -12.71
C GLN A 608 27.98 24.35 -13.82
N GLN A 609 26.86 23.66 -13.74
CA GLN A 609 26.32 22.83 -14.80
C GLN A 609 24.82 23.11 -14.94
N THR A 610 24.39 23.49 -16.14
CA THR A 610 22.98 23.55 -16.52
C THR A 610 22.70 22.51 -17.60
N LEU A 611 21.51 21.93 -17.59
CA LEU A 611 21.07 20.95 -18.58
C LEU A 611 19.61 21.21 -18.93
N LEU A 612 19.30 21.36 -20.21
CA LEU A 612 17.92 21.37 -20.72
C LEU A 612 17.71 20.15 -21.60
N THR A 613 16.94 19.19 -21.11
CA THR A 613 16.65 17.92 -21.78
C THR A 613 15.23 17.93 -22.32
N GLY A 614 15.11 17.92 -23.66
CA GLY A 614 13.84 17.63 -24.33
C GLY A 614 13.71 16.13 -24.59
N THR A 615 12.53 15.57 -24.33
CA THR A 615 12.23 14.14 -24.52
C THR A 615 10.94 13.95 -25.29
N VAL A 616 10.95 13.01 -26.23
CA VAL A 616 9.76 12.49 -26.92
C VAL A 616 9.79 10.97 -26.90
N GLY A 617 8.65 10.34 -26.64
CA GLY A 617 8.54 8.89 -26.63
C GLY A 617 7.15 8.38 -27.02
N ILE A 618 7.10 7.13 -27.41
CA ILE A 618 5.87 6.40 -27.70
C ILE A 618 5.88 5.10 -26.90
N GLN A 619 4.77 4.78 -26.26
CA GLN A 619 4.57 3.54 -25.51
C GLN A 619 3.18 2.97 -25.75
N GLY A 620 3.01 1.68 -25.48
CA GLY A 620 1.72 1.04 -25.63
C GLY A 620 1.78 -0.46 -25.43
N GLN A 621 0.63 -1.10 -25.61
CA GLN A 621 0.51 -2.55 -25.62
C GLN A 621 -0.56 -3.01 -26.60
N PHE A 622 -0.34 -4.17 -27.19
CA PHE A 622 -1.26 -4.87 -28.09
C PHE A 622 -1.65 -6.23 -27.52
N GLY A 623 -2.84 -6.70 -27.87
CA GLY A 623 -3.42 -7.94 -27.34
C GLY A 623 -3.96 -7.79 -25.91
N HIS A 624 -4.59 -8.85 -25.41
CA HIS A 624 -5.32 -8.85 -24.13
C HIS A 624 -4.66 -9.68 -23.04
N PHE A 625 -3.53 -10.33 -23.32
CA PHE A 625 -2.84 -11.27 -22.44
C PHE A 625 -3.78 -12.31 -21.82
N SER A 626 -4.59 -12.94 -22.67
CA SER A 626 -5.64 -13.87 -22.27
C SER A 626 -5.64 -15.16 -23.11
N ARG A 627 -5.28 -15.07 -24.40
CA ARG A 627 -5.04 -16.24 -25.24
C ARG A 627 -3.67 -16.85 -24.92
N PRO A 628 -3.44 -18.15 -25.18
CA PRO A 628 -2.24 -18.84 -24.70
C PRO A 628 -0.96 -18.57 -25.52
N PHE A 629 -0.98 -17.76 -26.60
CA PHE A 629 0.19 -17.56 -27.46
C PHE A 629 0.15 -16.20 -28.17
N LEU A 630 1.25 -15.45 -28.10
CA LEU A 630 1.49 -14.16 -28.78
C LEU A 630 0.37 -13.10 -28.66
N ASP A 631 -0.43 -13.13 -27.60
CA ASP A 631 -1.58 -12.24 -27.33
C ASP A 631 -1.22 -11.09 -26.37
N TYR A 632 0.08 -10.81 -26.19
CA TYR A 632 0.55 -9.60 -25.52
C TYR A 632 1.89 -9.13 -26.09
N THR A 633 1.93 -7.87 -26.50
CA THR A 633 3.17 -7.16 -26.84
C THR A 633 3.12 -5.77 -26.23
N GLY A 634 3.83 -5.55 -25.12
CA GLY A 634 4.10 -4.23 -24.57
C GLY A 634 5.37 -3.63 -25.18
N PHE A 635 5.42 -2.31 -25.40
CA PHE A 635 6.60 -1.63 -25.93
C PHE A 635 6.76 -0.19 -25.40
N ASN A 636 8.01 0.29 -25.37
CA ASN A 636 8.34 1.71 -25.23
C ASN A 636 9.54 2.09 -26.13
N ILE A 637 9.49 3.28 -26.71
CA ILE A 637 10.60 3.88 -27.46
C ILE A 637 10.67 5.35 -27.03
N ALA A 638 11.81 5.80 -26.49
CA ALA A 638 11.98 7.14 -25.95
C ALA A 638 13.32 7.74 -26.37
N TYR A 639 13.29 8.97 -26.89
CA TYR A 639 14.49 9.71 -27.27
C TYR A 639 14.59 11.02 -26.47
N SER A 640 15.74 11.22 -25.83
CA SER A 640 16.07 12.40 -25.02
C SER A 640 17.30 13.12 -25.55
N GLN A 641 17.20 14.44 -25.73
CA GLN A 641 18.28 15.31 -26.17
C GLN A 641 18.52 16.44 -25.16
N GLY A 642 19.68 16.40 -24.51
CA GLY A 642 20.18 17.36 -23.54
C GLY A 642 21.09 18.44 -24.16
N ILE A 643 20.80 19.69 -23.87
CA ILE A 643 21.64 20.87 -24.14
C ILE A 643 22.33 21.24 -22.82
N ARG A 644 23.66 21.10 -22.73
CA ARG A 644 24.43 21.33 -21.50
C ARG A 644 25.18 22.67 -21.56
N GLY A 645 25.01 23.50 -20.54
CA GLY A 645 25.88 24.64 -20.23
C GLY A 645 26.81 24.29 -19.08
N GLY A 646 28.07 24.73 -19.14
CA GLY A 646 29.08 24.38 -18.13
C GLY A 646 29.34 22.87 -18.02
N THR A 647 29.91 22.43 -16.90
CA THR A 647 30.24 21.02 -16.59
C THR A 647 30.45 20.89 -15.08
N SER A 648 29.90 19.84 -14.45
CA SER A 648 30.11 19.60 -13.02
C SER A 648 31.59 19.35 -12.68
N PRO A 649 32.13 19.87 -11.56
CA PRO A 649 33.46 19.50 -11.09
C PRO A 649 33.54 18.03 -10.67
N PHE A 650 32.43 17.37 -10.33
CA PHE A 650 32.40 15.95 -10.01
C PHE A 650 31.99 15.08 -11.21
N LEU A 651 32.25 13.77 -11.15
CA LEU A 651 31.88 12.80 -12.19
C LEU A 651 30.51 12.15 -11.94
N PHE A 652 30.04 12.04 -10.69
CA PHE A 652 28.80 11.33 -10.34
C PHE A 652 27.52 12.05 -10.80
N ASP A 653 27.59 13.35 -11.07
CA ASP A 653 26.48 14.23 -11.49
C ASP A 653 26.76 14.97 -12.81
N ARG A 654 27.85 14.62 -13.50
CA ARG A 654 28.22 15.20 -14.79
C ARG A 654 27.27 14.71 -15.87
N ALA A 655 26.63 15.62 -16.60
CA ALA A 655 25.73 15.27 -17.70
C ALA A 655 26.54 14.86 -18.95
N ALA A 656 27.08 13.64 -18.92
CA ALA A 656 27.85 13.04 -20.01
C ALA A 656 26.93 12.55 -21.14
N ASP A 657 25.90 11.77 -20.81
CA ASP A 657 24.97 11.18 -21.76
C ASP A 657 23.88 12.16 -22.16
N ARG A 658 24.15 12.87 -23.26
CA ARG A 658 23.31 13.98 -23.76
C ARG A 658 22.33 13.59 -24.87
N SER A 659 22.46 12.42 -25.48
CA SER A 659 21.61 12.00 -26.58
C SER A 659 21.30 10.52 -26.39
N VAL A 660 20.17 10.23 -25.74
CA VAL A 660 19.84 8.88 -25.24
C VAL A 660 18.62 8.35 -25.96
N LEU A 661 18.72 7.12 -26.46
CA LEU A 661 17.60 6.34 -26.98
C LEU A 661 17.36 5.17 -26.03
N SER A 662 16.16 5.05 -25.48
CA SER A 662 15.69 3.88 -24.75
C SER A 662 14.67 3.13 -25.58
N VAL A 663 14.83 1.82 -25.71
CA VAL A 663 13.96 0.91 -26.48
C VAL A 663 13.66 -0.29 -25.61
N GLY A 664 12.39 -0.63 -25.45
CA GLY A 664 11.97 -1.83 -24.75
C GLY A 664 10.77 -2.51 -25.37
N ILE A 665 10.74 -3.82 -25.22
CA ILE A 665 9.67 -4.71 -25.67
C ILE A 665 9.47 -5.83 -24.65
N THR A 666 8.21 -6.18 -24.35
CA THR A 666 7.83 -7.34 -23.56
C THR A 666 6.78 -8.15 -24.31
N GLN A 667 7.11 -9.39 -24.64
CA GLN A 667 6.31 -10.29 -25.47
C GLN A 667 5.83 -11.48 -24.62
N GLN A 668 4.53 -11.78 -24.63
CA GLN A 668 4.06 -13.09 -24.17
C GLN A 668 4.60 -14.16 -25.11
N ILE A 669 5.28 -15.17 -24.54
CA ILE A 669 5.77 -16.33 -25.28
C ILE A 669 4.69 -17.41 -25.32
N TYR A 670 4.29 -17.92 -24.15
CA TYR A 670 3.21 -18.91 -24.03
C TYR A 670 2.53 -18.84 -22.66
N GLY A 671 1.20 -18.86 -22.65
CA GLY A 671 0.37 -18.77 -21.44
C GLY A 671 0.79 -17.61 -20.53
N PRO A 672 1.11 -17.88 -19.24
CA PRO A 672 1.51 -16.84 -18.28
C PRO A 672 2.92 -16.27 -18.51
N PHE A 673 3.74 -16.85 -19.40
CA PHE A 673 5.14 -16.44 -19.58
C PHE A 673 5.28 -15.23 -20.52
N ARG A 674 5.96 -14.18 -20.04
CA ARG A 674 6.41 -13.04 -20.84
C ARG A 674 7.93 -12.93 -20.78
N LEU A 675 8.56 -12.61 -21.92
CA LEU A 675 9.98 -12.28 -22.01
C LEU A 675 10.10 -10.81 -22.43
N GLY A 676 10.91 -10.04 -21.71
CA GLY A 676 11.17 -8.64 -21.98
C GLY A 676 12.65 -8.31 -22.08
N VAL A 677 12.96 -7.32 -22.91
CA VAL A 677 14.24 -6.63 -22.94
C VAL A 677 13.98 -5.13 -23.02
N GLN A 678 14.68 -4.35 -22.20
CA GLN A 678 14.76 -2.89 -22.35
C GLN A 678 16.23 -2.48 -22.35
N THR A 679 16.67 -1.80 -23.41
CA THR A 679 18.01 -1.21 -23.51
C THR A 679 17.94 0.31 -23.55
N SER A 680 19.00 0.97 -23.11
CA SER A 680 19.19 2.41 -23.23
C SER A 680 20.62 2.70 -23.66
N ILE A 681 20.79 3.43 -24.75
CA ILE A 681 22.08 3.68 -25.42
C ILE A 681 22.29 5.17 -25.65
N ASN A 682 23.54 5.62 -25.59
CA ASN A 682 23.92 6.96 -26.05
C ASN A 682 24.16 6.92 -27.57
N VAL A 683 23.29 7.57 -28.35
CA VAL A 683 23.30 7.49 -29.81
C VAL A 683 24.49 8.19 -30.47
N ASN A 684 25.20 9.07 -29.74
CA ASN A 684 26.39 9.76 -30.26
C ASN A 684 27.67 8.94 -30.07
N THR A 685 27.72 8.09 -29.05
CA THR A 685 28.91 7.28 -28.70
C THR A 685 28.74 5.79 -29.02
N GLY A 686 27.50 5.33 -29.27
CA GLY A 686 27.18 3.92 -29.45
C GLY A 686 27.33 3.09 -28.17
N ARG A 687 27.42 3.72 -27.00
CA ARG A 687 27.67 3.04 -25.72
C ARG A 687 26.37 2.74 -24.98
N ASP A 688 26.24 1.51 -24.50
CA ASP A 688 25.16 1.06 -23.64
C ASP A 688 25.23 1.74 -22.26
N LEU A 689 24.06 2.12 -21.74
CA LEU A 689 23.88 2.79 -20.45
C LEU A 689 23.10 1.92 -19.44
N SER A 690 22.22 1.05 -19.94
CA SER A 690 21.55 0.01 -19.16
C SER A 690 20.86 -0.95 -20.11
N THR A 691 21.03 -2.26 -19.95
CA THR A 691 20.21 -3.26 -20.62
C THR A 691 19.62 -4.22 -19.61
N ASP A 692 18.30 -4.21 -19.45
CA ASP A 692 17.53 -5.07 -18.57
C ASP A 692 16.89 -6.21 -19.36
N TYR A 693 17.22 -7.45 -19.01
CA TYR A 693 16.51 -8.65 -19.43
C TYR A 693 15.53 -9.06 -18.32
N VAL A 694 14.29 -9.39 -18.68
CA VAL A 694 13.23 -9.74 -17.73
C VAL A 694 12.49 -10.99 -18.21
N LEU A 695 12.45 -12.02 -17.38
CA LEU A 695 11.58 -13.18 -17.54
C LEU A 695 10.47 -13.09 -16.50
N GLU A 696 9.22 -13.12 -16.97
CA GLU A 696 8.04 -12.97 -16.12
C GLU A 696 7.13 -14.20 -16.27
N TYR A 697 6.61 -14.68 -15.15
CA TYR A 697 5.50 -15.61 -15.08
C TYR A 697 4.36 -14.90 -14.35
N SER A 698 3.25 -14.60 -15.04
CA SER A 698 2.16 -13.78 -14.51
C SER A 698 0.85 -14.57 -14.46
N ARG A 699 0.26 -14.63 -13.26
CA ARG A 699 -1.06 -15.17 -12.98
C ARG A 699 -1.92 -14.04 -12.37
N ARG A 700 -3.18 -14.31 -12.00
CA ARG A 700 -4.09 -13.25 -11.54
C ARG A 700 -3.79 -12.84 -10.09
N THR A 701 -3.55 -13.80 -9.21
CA THR A 701 -3.24 -13.59 -7.78
C THR A 701 -1.76 -13.44 -7.48
N TYR A 702 -0.87 -13.87 -8.37
CA TYR A 702 0.58 -13.82 -8.16
C TYR A 702 1.38 -13.64 -9.46
N GLY A 703 2.66 -13.31 -9.32
CA GLY A 703 3.61 -13.38 -10.43
C GLY A 703 5.04 -13.54 -9.94
N ILE A 704 5.89 -14.16 -10.75
CA ILE A 704 7.33 -14.33 -10.49
C ILE A 704 8.08 -13.58 -11.59
N VAL A 705 8.97 -12.67 -11.19
CA VAL A 705 9.79 -11.85 -12.09
C VAL A 705 11.26 -12.11 -11.79
N LEU A 706 11.98 -12.63 -12.77
CA LEU A 706 13.45 -12.69 -12.77
C LEU A 706 13.97 -11.57 -13.66
N ARG A 707 14.85 -10.72 -13.12
CA ARG A 707 15.52 -9.64 -13.84
C ARG A 707 17.03 -9.79 -13.76
N TYR A 708 17.72 -9.52 -14.87
CA TYR A 708 19.17 -9.43 -14.93
C TYR A 708 19.61 -8.27 -15.83
N ASN A 709 20.62 -7.53 -15.40
CA ASN A 709 21.18 -6.39 -16.11
C ASN A 709 22.70 -6.53 -16.24
N PRO A 710 23.24 -7.00 -17.38
CA PRO A 710 24.69 -7.16 -17.56
C PRO A 710 25.47 -5.84 -17.70
N THR A 711 24.82 -4.68 -17.83
CA THR A 711 25.50 -3.37 -17.88
C THR A 711 25.80 -2.82 -16.47
N LEU A 712 24.98 -3.21 -15.50
CA LEU A 712 25.14 -2.90 -14.07
C LEU A 712 25.68 -4.08 -13.24
N GLU A 713 25.67 -5.26 -13.87
CA GLU A 713 25.92 -6.60 -13.33
C GLU A 713 25.02 -7.02 -12.15
N LEU A 714 23.80 -6.46 -12.10
CA LEU A 714 22.82 -6.72 -11.03
C LEU A 714 21.73 -7.69 -11.47
N GLY A 715 21.26 -8.52 -10.54
CA GLY A 715 20.07 -9.35 -10.72
C GLY A 715 19.09 -9.27 -9.55
N SER A 716 17.82 -9.55 -9.82
CA SER A 716 16.79 -9.68 -8.80
C SER A 716 15.71 -10.70 -9.15
N LEU A 717 15.15 -11.33 -8.11
CA LEU A 717 13.99 -12.21 -8.17
C LEU A 717 12.87 -11.55 -7.35
N THR A 718 11.67 -11.42 -7.90
CA THR A 718 10.53 -10.82 -7.20
C THR A 718 9.29 -11.71 -7.31
N LEU A 719 8.70 -12.02 -6.15
CA LEU A 719 7.36 -12.58 -6.04
C LEU A 719 6.37 -11.42 -5.83
N ARG A 720 5.48 -11.21 -6.79
CA ARG A 720 4.31 -10.32 -6.67
C ARG A 720 3.13 -11.15 -6.15
N ILE A 721 2.39 -10.60 -5.18
CA ILE A 721 1.09 -11.10 -4.72
C ILE A 721 0.08 -9.96 -4.94
N SER A 722 -0.92 -10.18 -5.78
CA SER A 722 -1.83 -9.12 -6.26
C SER A 722 -3.11 -9.04 -5.44
N ASP A 723 -3.60 -7.82 -5.20
CA ASP A 723 -4.89 -7.58 -4.53
C ASP A 723 -6.00 -7.27 -5.54
N PHE A 724 -7.26 -7.45 -5.13
CA PHE A 724 -8.44 -7.17 -5.93
C PHE A 724 -9.52 -6.52 -5.06
N ASN A 725 -10.28 -5.60 -5.64
CA ASN A 725 -11.41 -4.95 -4.98
C ASN A 725 -12.75 -5.52 -5.51
N TRP A 726 -13.07 -6.77 -5.16
CA TRP A 726 -14.36 -7.39 -5.48
C TRP A 726 -15.45 -7.05 -4.45
N VAL A 727 -16.70 -7.44 -4.73
CA VAL A 727 -17.85 -7.29 -3.83
C VAL A 727 -18.64 -8.60 -3.79
N GLY A 728 -18.51 -9.34 -2.69
CA GLY A 728 -19.16 -10.64 -2.46
C GLY A 728 -18.41 -11.83 -3.08
N GLY A 729 -18.51 -12.99 -2.42
CA GLY A 729 -17.97 -14.27 -2.89
C GLY A 729 -17.58 -15.22 -1.75
N THR A 730 -18.54 -15.82 -1.06
CA THR A 730 -18.31 -16.92 -0.09
C THR A 730 -18.58 -18.30 -0.70
N ASP A 731 -18.42 -18.43 -2.01
CA ASP A 731 -18.49 -19.71 -2.71
C ASP A 731 -17.29 -20.60 -2.30
N PRO A 732 -17.47 -21.92 -2.12
CA PRO A 732 -16.38 -22.84 -1.77
C PRO A 732 -15.16 -22.75 -2.70
N PHE A 733 -13.94 -22.94 -2.19
CA PHE A 733 -12.71 -22.96 -3.03
C PHE A 733 -12.69 -24.17 -3.97
N SER A 734 -13.38 -25.25 -3.60
CA SER A 734 -13.75 -26.32 -4.52
C SER A 734 -14.81 -25.83 -5.52
N GLY A 735 -14.48 -25.86 -6.81
CA GLY A 735 -15.51 -25.84 -7.86
C GLY A 735 -16.53 -26.96 -7.62
N SER A 736 -17.78 -26.73 -8.02
CA SER A 736 -18.97 -27.42 -7.51
C SER A 736 -19.17 -28.87 -8.00
N GLU A 737 -18.21 -29.75 -7.71
CA GLU A 737 -18.35 -31.22 -7.89
C GLU A 737 -19.19 -31.87 -6.77
N VAL A 738 -19.39 -31.19 -5.64
CA VAL A 738 -20.33 -31.58 -4.59
C VAL A 738 -21.47 -30.56 -4.51
N GLN A 739 -22.54 -30.79 -5.28
CA GLN A 739 -23.82 -30.13 -5.07
C GLN A 739 -24.53 -30.77 -3.85
N PRO A 740 -24.94 -29.99 -2.82
CA PRO A 740 -25.75 -30.52 -1.73
C PRO A 740 -27.16 -30.88 -2.24
N VAL A 741 -27.61 -32.11 -1.96
CA VAL A 741 -28.91 -32.62 -2.43
C VAL A 741 -30.01 -32.19 -1.46
N LEU A 742 -30.50 -30.97 -1.64
CA LEU A 742 -31.72 -30.49 -0.96
C LEU A 742 -32.95 -31.25 -1.50
N GLY A 743 -33.75 -31.83 -0.59
CA GLY A 743 -35.04 -32.47 -0.91
C GLY A 743 -34.98 -33.75 -1.76
N GLY A 744 -33.80 -34.27 -2.12
CA GLY A 744 -33.66 -35.55 -2.83
C GLY A 744 -33.73 -35.47 -4.36
N VAL A 745 -33.67 -34.28 -4.97
CA VAL A 745 -33.80 -34.10 -6.43
C VAL A 745 -32.67 -33.22 -6.97
N ARG A 746 -32.07 -33.61 -8.12
CA ARG A 746 -31.17 -32.73 -8.88
C ARG A 746 -31.99 -31.74 -9.72
N GLN A 747 -31.57 -30.47 -9.73
CA GLN A 747 -31.89 -29.57 -10.85
C GLN A 747 -30.82 -29.75 -11.94
N GLU A 748 -31.24 -29.60 -13.20
CA GLU A 748 -30.39 -29.62 -14.40
C GLU A 748 -29.95 -28.20 -14.79
#